data_AF-A0A9D9QH19-F1
#
_entry.id   AF-A0A9D9QH19-F1
#
_cell.length_a   1.000
_cell.length_b   1.000
_cell.length_c   1.000
_cell.angle_alpha   90.00
_cell.angle_beta   90.00
_cell.angle_gamma   90.00
#
_symmetry.space_group_name_H-M   'P 1'
#
loop_
_entity.id
_entity.type
_entity.pdbx_description
1 polymer ?
#
loop_
_entity_poly.entity_id
_entity_poly.type
_entity_poly.pdbx_seq_one_letter_code
_entity_poly.pdbx_strand_id
1 'polypeptide(L)'
;MRNIQTIPASGSRYFRLVILFLLFFASMGVMAQRTGYVEVTGKVRKDNKPVGGVSIAVNCPGIPPQTITSQANGTFSFRMELQHDYTINFSQYGLVPKSVIFSTKVPADQADIIFQNEFNIDMFEDVAGVSQNASMNKPVARIAFNPTYEDFVHDASYTKQIQAEQDLARRQAEELRRQQERARLDSLNKVWNDSLAKAKDREAQLMAQRAEQDRLKKEQERARLDSLARVQAAASAAMREQARLDSLSAAEAKAKALAEAREKARQDSIAKADAEQARLAEQARLREQARLEAEAKAAEKARQDSIVAAEAAERARLKAEADAIAKAEADAKARAIAEEARKKQVADSLAKAEEARLRAEAAARAKAEADARAQAEVAKAKEKARQDSIVAAENAERARLKAEADAKLKADAEAKLRAEAEAKAREKARQDSIARAEQEARDRVLAEEKARQEKIQKDKEAAEAKRLAELAEQTRRDSLAKAEADRVKREAEAKARADAEAKAKADADRQAALAAEKARQDSSARAQRALAEKEENDRKAKMLAEIEAKKQLLNKASAQDTTKKSSTAGKTTTSVPKIVDSDYRDGVTEETVTESNRTIYRTVVKKDGAATNYQKIVYNWGGVFFFRNDNNITQTTFDQDIKQAKAAFPK
;
A
#
# COMPACT_ATOMS: atom_id res chain seq x y z
N MET A 1 -43.55 124.04 -30.40
CA MET A 1 -44.53 123.53 -29.40
C MET A 1 -45.23 122.30 -29.96
N ARG A 2 -45.77 121.45 -29.06
CA ARG A 2 -46.56 120.23 -29.32
C ARG A 2 -45.76 119.04 -29.89
N ASN A 3 -45.82 117.93 -29.15
CA ASN A 3 -45.29 116.62 -29.57
C ASN A 3 -46.23 115.96 -30.58
N ILE A 4 -45.67 115.08 -31.41
CA ILE A 4 -46.43 114.04 -32.12
C ILE A 4 -46.56 112.85 -31.17
N GLN A 5 -47.77 112.33 -30.97
CA GLN A 5 -48.01 111.12 -30.19
C GLN A 5 -48.75 110.09 -31.06
N THR A 6 -48.24 108.86 -31.10
CA THR A 6 -48.61 107.84 -32.09
C THR A 6 -49.76 106.93 -31.63
N ILE A 7 -50.49 106.38 -32.61
CA ILE A 7 -51.73 105.61 -32.43
C ILE A 7 -51.45 104.16 -31.96
N PRO A 8 -52.15 103.65 -30.93
CA PRO A 8 -52.09 102.24 -30.54
C PRO A 8 -53.20 101.39 -31.19
N ALA A 9 -52.83 100.49 -32.12
CA ALA A 9 -53.74 99.54 -32.74
C ALA A 9 -53.89 98.24 -31.91
N SER A 10 -54.65 98.30 -30.81
CA SER A 10 -54.66 97.27 -29.74
C SER A 10 -55.30 95.91 -30.07
N GLY A 11 -55.85 95.69 -31.28
CA GLY A 11 -56.64 94.49 -31.59
C GLY A 11 -55.85 93.22 -31.95
N SER A 12 -54.66 93.33 -32.56
CA SER A 12 -54.01 92.19 -33.24
C SER A 12 -53.32 91.16 -32.31
N ARG A 13 -53.07 91.50 -31.03
CA ARG A 13 -52.27 90.65 -30.14
C ARG A 13 -53.06 89.47 -29.56
N TYR A 14 -54.29 89.70 -29.08
CA TYR A 14 -55.10 88.65 -28.46
C TYR A 14 -55.57 87.59 -29.47
N PHE A 15 -55.96 87.99 -30.69
CA PHE A 15 -56.34 87.03 -31.74
C PHE A 15 -55.19 86.08 -32.12
N ARG A 16 -53.96 86.60 -32.22
CA ARG A 16 -52.76 85.77 -32.47
C ARG A 16 -52.43 84.86 -31.29
N LEU A 17 -52.58 85.31 -30.05
CA LEU A 17 -52.40 84.48 -28.85
C LEU A 17 -53.44 83.35 -28.76
N VAL A 18 -54.72 83.63 -29.05
CA VAL A 18 -55.78 82.60 -29.06
C VAL A 18 -55.54 81.55 -30.14
N ILE A 19 -55.11 81.96 -31.34
CA ILE A 19 -54.73 81.02 -32.42
C ILE A 19 -53.50 80.18 -32.03
N LEU A 20 -52.48 80.78 -31.39
CA LEU A 20 -51.32 80.03 -30.91
C LEU A 20 -51.71 79.00 -29.84
N PHE A 21 -52.62 79.38 -28.92
CA PHE A 21 -53.10 78.52 -27.84
C PHE A 21 -53.98 77.37 -28.37
N LEU A 22 -54.82 77.62 -29.36
CA LEU A 22 -55.59 76.59 -30.08
C LEU A 22 -54.69 75.62 -30.85
N LEU A 23 -53.64 76.11 -31.51
CA LEU A 23 -52.65 75.24 -32.18
C LEU A 23 -51.86 74.39 -31.15
N PHE A 24 -51.54 74.96 -29.99
CA PHE A 24 -50.84 74.23 -28.92
C PHE A 24 -51.71 73.11 -28.30
N PHE A 25 -53.02 73.34 -28.17
CA PHE A 25 -53.97 72.29 -27.76
C PHE A 25 -54.25 71.27 -28.87
N ALA A 26 -54.26 71.67 -30.14
CA ALA A 26 -54.41 70.74 -31.27
C ALA A 26 -53.24 69.74 -31.36
N SER A 27 -52.04 70.11 -30.92
CA SER A 27 -50.89 69.19 -30.81
C SER A 27 -50.93 68.21 -29.63
N MET A 28 -51.89 68.30 -28.70
CA MET A 28 -52.08 67.28 -27.66
C MET A 28 -52.86 66.04 -28.12
N GLY A 29 -53.12 65.92 -29.43
CA GLY A 29 -53.46 64.66 -30.11
C GLY A 29 -52.30 63.66 -30.16
N VAL A 30 -51.54 63.50 -29.07
CA VAL A 30 -50.63 62.37 -28.91
C VAL A 30 -51.49 61.12 -28.82
N MET A 31 -51.55 60.35 -29.92
CA MET A 31 -51.94 58.96 -29.81
C MET A 31 -50.95 58.30 -28.86
N ALA A 32 -51.40 57.98 -27.65
CA ALA A 32 -50.76 56.97 -26.83
C ALA A 32 -50.94 55.64 -27.56
N GLN A 33 -50.08 55.38 -28.54
CA GLN A 33 -49.94 54.08 -29.16
C GLN A 33 -49.75 53.08 -28.02
N ARG A 34 -50.68 52.13 -27.90
CA ARG A 34 -50.53 51.03 -26.95
C ARG A 34 -49.38 50.20 -27.48
N THR A 35 -48.17 50.40 -26.98
CA THR A 35 -47.04 49.59 -27.42
C THR A 35 -47.28 48.15 -26.98
N GLY A 36 -47.46 47.25 -27.95
CA GLY A 36 -47.58 45.83 -27.68
C GLY A 36 -46.28 45.28 -27.12
N TYR A 37 -46.37 44.18 -26.37
CA TYR A 37 -45.22 43.53 -25.76
C TYR A 37 -45.45 42.03 -25.61
N VAL A 38 -44.36 41.28 -25.54
CA VAL A 38 -44.37 39.87 -25.14
C VAL A 38 -44.05 39.78 -23.65
N GLU A 39 -44.97 39.27 -22.86
CA GLU A 39 -44.72 38.86 -21.47
C GLU A 39 -44.21 37.43 -21.46
N VAL A 40 -42.92 37.26 -21.15
CA VAL A 40 -42.26 35.97 -21.08
C VAL A 40 -42.26 35.50 -19.64
N THR A 41 -42.79 34.29 -19.42
CA THR A 41 -42.78 33.62 -18.12
C THR A 41 -42.11 32.25 -18.22
N GLY A 42 -41.75 31.67 -17.07
CA GLY A 42 -41.16 30.34 -17.07
C GLY A 42 -40.60 29.91 -15.74
N LYS A 43 -39.91 28.76 -15.76
CA LYS A 43 -39.10 28.27 -14.63
C LYS A 43 -37.73 27.80 -15.13
N VAL A 44 -36.69 28.16 -14.39
CA VAL A 44 -35.38 27.53 -14.52
C VAL A 44 -35.34 26.29 -13.62
N ARG A 45 -34.76 25.22 -14.16
CA ARG A 45 -34.61 23.91 -13.52
C ARG A 45 -33.16 23.43 -13.62
N LYS A 46 -32.84 22.44 -12.81
CA LYS A 46 -31.67 21.57 -12.89
C LYS A 46 -32.12 20.17 -12.54
N ASP A 47 -31.85 19.20 -13.40
CA ASP A 47 -32.30 17.81 -13.23
C ASP A 47 -33.82 17.74 -12.94
N ASN A 48 -34.60 18.56 -13.68
CA ASN A 48 -36.03 18.78 -13.51
C ASN A 48 -36.49 19.38 -12.14
N LYS A 49 -35.58 19.75 -11.24
CA LYS A 49 -35.89 20.45 -9.97
C LYS A 49 -35.78 21.97 -10.16
N PRO A 50 -36.68 22.82 -9.60
CA PRO A 50 -36.59 24.26 -9.80
C PRO A 50 -35.34 24.90 -9.16
N VAL A 51 -34.79 25.95 -9.77
CA VAL A 51 -33.56 26.63 -9.31
C VAL A 51 -33.72 28.14 -9.22
N GLY A 52 -33.65 28.66 -7.99
CA GLY A 52 -33.58 30.09 -7.71
C GLY A 52 -32.17 30.67 -7.79
N GLY A 53 -32.07 32.00 -7.92
CA GLY A 53 -30.80 32.70 -7.98
C GLY A 53 -30.06 32.62 -9.32
N VAL A 54 -30.74 32.21 -10.40
CA VAL A 54 -30.21 32.23 -11.76
C VAL A 54 -30.30 33.66 -12.29
N SER A 55 -29.20 34.20 -12.79
CA SER A 55 -29.17 35.52 -13.45
C SER A 55 -29.64 35.38 -14.89
N ILE A 56 -30.62 36.19 -15.28
CA ILE A 56 -31.29 36.17 -16.58
C ILE A 56 -31.13 37.57 -17.19
N ALA A 57 -30.22 37.69 -18.16
CA ALA A 57 -29.94 38.94 -18.87
C ALA A 57 -30.65 38.94 -20.23
N VAL A 58 -31.55 39.90 -20.44
CA VAL A 58 -32.34 40.11 -21.65
C VAL A 58 -31.71 41.25 -22.43
N ASN A 59 -31.07 40.92 -23.57
CA ASN A 59 -30.29 41.85 -24.38
C ASN A 59 -30.98 42.09 -25.73
N CYS A 60 -31.17 43.35 -26.13
CA CYS A 60 -31.55 43.73 -27.50
C CYS A 60 -30.62 44.85 -28.00
N PRO A 61 -30.14 44.81 -29.26
CA PRO A 61 -29.43 45.94 -29.85
C PRO A 61 -30.26 47.23 -29.75
N GLY A 62 -29.65 48.31 -29.26
CA GLY A 62 -30.29 49.62 -29.11
C GLY A 62 -31.16 49.83 -27.85
N ILE A 63 -31.48 48.77 -27.09
CA ILE A 63 -32.23 48.86 -25.83
C ILE A 63 -31.28 48.54 -24.66
N PRO A 64 -31.33 49.28 -23.52
CA PRO A 64 -30.54 48.93 -22.34
C PRO A 64 -30.82 47.50 -21.84
N PRO A 65 -29.78 46.67 -21.59
CA PRO A 65 -29.98 45.31 -21.10
C PRO A 65 -30.76 45.25 -19.78
N GLN A 66 -31.80 44.44 -19.73
CA GLN A 66 -32.52 44.13 -18.49
C GLN A 66 -31.91 42.89 -17.84
N THR A 67 -31.61 42.95 -16.54
CA THR A 67 -31.22 41.75 -15.76
C THR A 67 -32.24 41.49 -14.67
N ILE A 68 -32.74 40.26 -14.61
CA ILE A 68 -33.66 39.73 -13.59
C ILE A 68 -33.12 38.42 -13.03
N THR A 69 -33.60 38.01 -11.85
CA THR A 69 -33.12 36.82 -11.14
C THR A 69 -34.27 35.85 -10.88
N SER A 70 -34.06 34.54 -11.07
CA SER A 70 -35.10 33.55 -10.78
C SER A 70 -35.44 33.48 -9.29
N GLN A 71 -36.74 33.38 -8.98
CA GLN A 71 -37.27 33.24 -7.62
C GLN A 71 -36.87 31.89 -6.99
N ALA A 72 -36.99 31.74 -5.67
CA ALA A 72 -36.61 30.51 -4.96
C ALA A 72 -37.34 29.23 -5.45
N ASN A 73 -38.52 29.37 -6.04
CA ASN A 73 -39.31 28.29 -6.69
C ASN A 73 -38.94 28.08 -8.18
N GLY A 74 -37.84 28.68 -8.64
CA GLY A 74 -37.35 28.67 -10.02
C GLY A 74 -38.04 29.60 -11.00
N THR A 75 -39.13 30.31 -10.64
CA THR A 75 -39.88 31.12 -11.61
C THR A 75 -39.13 32.37 -12.06
N PHE A 76 -39.42 32.80 -13.28
CA PHE A 76 -39.04 34.11 -13.81
C PHE A 76 -40.19 34.73 -14.61
N SER A 77 -40.19 36.06 -14.72
CA SER A 77 -41.06 36.83 -15.60
C SER A 77 -40.35 38.12 -16.03
N PHE A 78 -40.49 38.49 -17.30
CA PHE A 78 -40.02 39.76 -17.87
C PHE A 78 -40.86 40.12 -19.11
N ARG A 79 -40.66 41.33 -19.65
CA ARG A 79 -41.40 41.85 -20.81
C ARG A 79 -40.42 42.32 -21.88
N MET A 80 -40.79 42.11 -23.14
CA MET A 80 -40.02 42.51 -24.31
C MET A 80 -40.90 43.31 -25.26
N GLU A 81 -40.39 44.41 -25.80
CA GLU A 81 -41.10 45.25 -26.77
C GLU A 81 -41.19 44.53 -28.13
N LEU A 82 -42.25 44.79 -28.90
CA LEU A 82 -42.42 44.20 -30.23
C LEU A 82 -41.47 44.81 -31.27
N GLN A 83 -41.29 44.13 -32.40
CA GLN A 83 -40.44 44.53 -33.54
C GLN A 83 -38.91 44.44 -33.32
N HIS A 84 -38.45 43.75 -32.27
CA HIS A 84 -37.04 43.64 -31.88
C HIS A 84 -36.50 42.20 -31.96
N ASP A 85 -35.17 42.04 -31.89
CA ASP A 85 -34.50 40.73 -31.76
C ASP A 85 -33.72 40.67 -30.44
N TYR A 86 -34.13 39.77 -29.56
CA TYR A 86 -33.55 39.59 -28.22
C TYR A 86 -32.65 38.35 -28.14
N THR A 87 -31.59 38.45 -27.34
CA THR A 87 -30.84 37.31 -26.82
C THR A 87 -30.97 37.29 -25.31
N ILE A 88 -31.55 36.22 -24.78
CA ILE A 88 -31.81 36.02 -23.35
C ILE A 88 -30.78 35.02 -22.82
N ASN A 89 -29.96 35.42 -21.86
CA ASN A 89 -28.85 34.64 -21.30
C ASN A 89 -29.13 34.23 -19.85
N PHE A 90 -29.16 32.93 -19.58
CA PHE A 90 -29.34 32.32 -18.26
C PHE A 90 -27.97 31.85 -17.74
N SER A 91 -27.58 32.31 -16.55
CA SER A 91 -26.27 32.01 -15.96
C SER A 91 -26.33 31.87 -14.43
N GLN A 92 -25.57 30.91 -13.90
CA GLN A 92 -25.36 30.72 -12.46
C GLN A 92 -24.03 29.99 -12.25
N TYR A 93 -23.32 30.29 -11.16
CA TYR A 93 -22.05 29.64 -10.86
C TYR A 93 -22.20 28.12 -10.69
N GLY A 94 -21.32 27.35 -11.33
CA GLY A 94 -21.33 25.88 -11.32
C GLY A 94 -22.32 25.22 -12.29
N LEU A 95 -23.13 25.99 -13.01
CA LEU A 95 -24.04 25.48 -14.06
C LEU A 95 -23.58 25.93 -15.45
N VAL A 96 -23.81 25.08 -16.45
CA VAL A 96 -23.58 25.41 -17.86
C VAL A 96 -24.54 26.53 -18.28
N PRO A 97 -24.04 27.68 -18.79
CA PRO A 97 -24.90 28.78 -19.22
C PRO A 97 -25.81 28.36 -20.38
N LYS A 98 -26.96 29.02 -20.51
CA LYS A 98 -27.92 28.79 -21.59
C LYS A 98 -28.33 30.10 -22.23
N SER A 99 -28.65 30.08 -23.52
CA SER A 99 -29.19 31.25 -24.22
C SER A 99 -30.36 30.90 -25.12
N VAL A 100 -31.26 31.86 -25.31
CA VAL A 100 -32.43 31.78 -26.19
C VAL A 100 -32.42 33.01 -27.10
N ILE A 101 -32.67 32.81 -28.40
CA ILE A 101 -32.93 33.91 -29.33
C ILE A 101 -34.45 34.04 -29.46
N PHE A 102 -34.97 35.26 -29.30
CA PHE A 102 -36.39 35.57 -29.39
C PHE A 102 -36.59 36.77 -30.32
N SER A 103 -37.23 36.58 -31.46
CA SER A 103 -37.62 37.69 -32.34
C SER A 103 -39.06 38.08 -32.05
N THR A 104 -39.29 39.31 -31.59
CA THR A 104 -40.62 39.86 -31.25
C THR A 104 -41.30 40.55 -32.44
N LYS A 105 -40.86 40.25 -33.66
CA LYS A 105 -41.38 40.83 -34.90
C LYS A 105 -42.74 40.22 -35.27
N VAL A 106 -43.75 41.07 -35.38
CA VAL A 106 -45.14 40.75 -35.71
C VAL A 106 -45.63 41.60 -36.90
N PRO A 107 -46.73 41.21 -37.56
CA PRO A 107 -47.45 42.07 -38.51
C PRO A 107 -47.79 43.44 -37.92
N ALA A 108 -47.83 44.48 -38.78
CA ALA A 108 -47.99 45.87 -38.32
C ALA A 108 -49.35 46.15 -37.66
N ASP A 109 -50.37 45.39 -38.06
CA ASP A 109 -51.72 45.32 -37.50
C ASP A 109 -51.81 44.59 -36.15
N GLN A 110 -50.69 44.02 -35.66
CA GLN A 110 -50.58 43.34 -34.37
C GLN A 110 -49.57 44.01 -33.41
N ALA A 111 -49.04 45.18 -33.79
CA ALA A 111 -47.99 45.88 -33.03
C ALA A 111 -48.47 46.52 -31.71
N ASP A 112 -49.78 46.49 -31.42
CA ASP A 112 -50.38 46.93 -30.15
C ASP A 112 -50.88 45.78 -29.26
N ILE A 113 -50.70 44.53 -29.69
CA ILE A 113 -51.15 43.33 -28.98
C ILE A 113 -50.20 42.97 -27.84
N ILE A 114 -50.75 42.47 -26.74
CA ILE A 114 -49.99 41.88 -25.63
C ILE A 114 -50.00 40.36 -25.81
N PHE A 115 -48.83 39.79 -26.05
CA PHE A 115 -48.62 38.34 -26.18
C PHE A 115 -48.09 37.77 -24.86
N GLN A 116 -48.40 36.51 -24.57
CA GLN A 116 -47.83 35.78 -23.43
C GLN A 116 -47.13 34.52 -23.93
N ASN A 117 -45.92 34.26 -23.44
CA ASN A 117 -45.14 33.08 -23.83
C ASN A 117 -44.54 32.40 -22.59
N GLU A 118 -44.79 31.10 -22.40
CA GLU A 118 -44.14 30.32 -21.33
C GLU A 118 -43.08 29.39 -21.94
N PHE A 119 -41.85 29.46 -21.44
CA PHE A 119 -40.86 28.41 -21.68
C PHE A 119 -40.06 28.06 -20.42
N ASN A 120 -39.61 26.82 -20.34
CA ASN A 120 -38.83 26.32 -19.22
C ASN A 120 -37.39 26.04 -19.67
N ILE A 121 -36.40 26.34 -18.82
CA ILE A 121 -34.97 26.12 -19.10
C ILE A 121 -34.44 25.08 -18.11
N ASP A 122 -33.84 24.00 -18.59
CA ASP A 122 -33.09 23.05 -17.75
C ASP A 122 -31.59 23.34 -17.89
N MET A 123 -30.91 23.53 -16.76
CA MET A 123 -29.49 23.85 -16.66
C MET A 123 -28.75 22.66 -16.04
N PHE A 124 -27.61 22.30 -16.62
CA PHE A 124 -26.81 21.15 -16.19
C PHE A 124 -25.60 21.61 -15.36
N GLU A 125 -25.06 20.74 -14.51
CA GLU A 125 -23.77 21.00 -13.86
C GLU A 125 -22.65 21.16 -14.88
N ASP A 126 -21.71 22.08 -14.63
CA ASP A 126 -20.50 22.20 -15.45
C ASP A 126 -19.47 21.11 -15.10
N VAL A 127 -19.77 19.88 -15.50
CA VAL A 127 -18.90 18.72 -15.27
C VAL A 127 -17.65 18.84 -16.14
N ALA A 128 -16.48 18.85 -15.49
CA ALA A 128 -15.16 18.87 -16.13
C ALA A 128 -14.92 20.05 -17.10
N GLY A 129 -15.60 21.18 -16.91
CA GLY A 129 -15.45 22.36 -17.78
C GLY A 129 -16.10 22.21 -19.15
N VAL A 130 -17.12 21.35 -19.28
CA VAL A 130 -17.87 21.17 -20.53
C VAL A 130 -18.51 22.47 -21.03
N SER A 131 -18.74 23.46 -20.15
CA SER A 131 -19.12 24.84 -20.50
C SER A 131 -18.16 25.52 -21.48
N GLN A 132 -16.88 25.12 -21.53
CA GLN A 132 -15.88 25.65 -22.45
C GLN A 132 -16.02 25.09 -23.88
N ASN A 133 -16.81 24.02 -24.07
CA ASN A 133 -17.11 23.51 -25.40
C ASN A 133 -18.02 24.50 -26.16
N ALA A 134 -17.63 24.89 -27.37
CA ALA A 134 -18.39 25.82 -28.21
C ALA A 134 -19.86 25.39 -28.42
N SER A 135 -20.15 24.08 -28.45
CA SER A 135 -21.50 23.53 -28.57
C SER A 135 -22.41 23.89 -27.39
N MET A 136 -21.86 24.03 -26.17
CA MET A 136 -22.62 24.38 -24.97
C MET A 136 -23.07 25.85 -24.94
N ASN A 137 -22.33 26.73 -25.62
CA ASN A 137 -22.61 28.17 -25.67
C ASN A 137 -23.54 28.58 -26.83
N LYS A 138 -23.99 27.62 -27.65
CA LYS A 138 -25.01 27.85 -28.68
C LYS A 138 -26.38 28.08 -28.05
N PRO A 139 -27.23 28.98 -28.60
CA PRO A 139 -28.61 29.14 -28.14
C PRO A 139 -29.37 27.82 -28.22
N VAL A 140 -30.04 27.44 -27.13
CA VAL A 140 -30.77 26.16 -27.04
C VAL A 140 -32.18 26.22 -27.58
N ALA A 141 -32.73 27.42 -27.79
CA ALA A 141 -34.00 27.63 -28.46
C ALA A 141 -33.95 28.89 -29.34
N ARG A 142 -34.81 28.88 -30.38
CA ARG A 142 -35.19 30.03 -31.18
C ARG A 142 -36.71 30.15 -31.12
N ILE A 143 -37.21 31.34 -30.84
CA ILE A 143 -38.64 31.63 -30.78
C ILE A 143 -38.92 32.83 -31.70
N ALA A 144 -39.96 32.73 -32.53
CA ALA A 144 -40.37 33.77 -33.45
C ALA A 144 -41.89 33.69 -33.70
N PHE A 145 -42.49 34.81 -34.10
CA PHE A 145 -43.90 34.85 -34.46
C PHE A 145 -44.20 33.96 -35.67
N ASN A 146 -45.29 33.18 -35.61
CA ASN A 146 -45.77 32.37 -36.72
C ASN A 146 -47.14 32.88 -37.21
N PRO A 147 -47.22 33.51 -38.39
CA PRO A 147 -48.48 34.03 -38.95
C PRO A 147 -49.59 33.00 -39.22
N THR A 148 -49.33 31.70 -39.10
CA THR A 148 -50.37 30.64 -39.21
C THR A 148 -51.01 30.31 -37.86
N TYR A 149 -50.34 30.61 -36.75
CA TYR A 149 -50.84 30.38 -35.39
C TYR A 149 -51.11 31.69 -34.61
N GLU A 150 -50.73 32.84 -35.18
CA GLU A 150 -50.84 34.17 -34.58
C GLU A 150 -50.14 34.28 -33.20
N ASP A 151 -49.08 33.49 -32.98
CA ASP A 151 -48.35 33.39 -31.72
C ASP A 151 -46.85 33.05 -31.92
N PHE A 152 -46.07 33.19 -30.85
CA PHE A 152 -44.62 32.96 -30.78
C PHE A 152 -44.26 31.48 -30.59
N VAL A 153 -43.92 30.81 -31.70
CA VAL A 153 -43.62 29.38 -31.75
C VAL A 153 -42.12 29.12 -31.66
N HIS A 154 -41.73 28.06 -30.95
CA HIS A 154 -40.33 27.62 -30.87
C HIS A 154 -39.93 26.74 -32.07
N ASP A 155 -38.70 26.90 -32.57
CA ASP A 155 -38.15 26.02 -33.60
C ASP A 155 -37.73 24.68 -32.99
N ALA A 156 -38.68 23.74 -32.96
CA ALA A 156 -38.49 22.38 -32.47
C ALA A 156 -37.42 21.58 -33.23
N SER A 157 -37.08 21.97 -34.47
CA SER A 157 -36.05 21.29 -35.26
C SER A 157 -34.66 21.76 -34.86
N TYR A 158 -34.47 23.09 -34.76
CA TYR A 158 -33.25 23.70 -34.23
C TYR A 158 -32.96 23.26 -32.79
N THR A 159 -33.96 23.29 -31.89
CA THR A 159 -33.79 22.84 -30.50
C THR A 159 -33.32 21.39 -30.42
N LYS A 160 -33.90 20.48 -31.22
CA LYS A 160 -33.45 19.07 -31.29
C LYS A 160 -32.02 18.93 -31.79
N GLN A 161 -31.62 19.72 -32.80
CA GLN A 161 -30.26 19.70 -33.33
C GLN A 161 -29.23 20.15 -32.28
N ILE A 162 -29.49 21.26 -31.59
CA ILE A 162 -28.59 21.77 -30.55
C ILE A 162 -28.57 20.84 -29.32
N GLN A 163 -29.72 20.27 -28.94
CA GLN A 163 -29.79 19.28 -27.85
C GLN A 163 -28.93 18.05 -28.16
N ALA A 164 -29.00 17.51 -29.38
CA ALA A 164 -28.17 16.37 -29.79
C ALA A 164 -26.67 16.70 -29.77
N GLU A 165 -26.28 17.92 -30.17
CA GLU A 165 -24.90 18.39 -30.11
C GLU A 165 -24.39 18.54 -28.66
N GLN A 166 -25.22 19.08 -27.77
CA GLN A 166 -24.90 19.24 -26.35
C GLN A 166 -24.88 17.90 -25.58
N ASP A 167 -25.77 16.96 -25.92
CA ASP A 167 -25.74 15.59 -25.39
C ASP A 167 -24.49 14.83 -25.85
N LEU A 168 -24.04 15.01 -27.09
CA LEU A 168 -22.79 14.43 -27.59
C LEU A 168 -21.58 15.01 -26.84
N ALA A 169 -21.51 16.34 -26.71
CA ALA A 169 -20.44 17.02 -25.96
C ALA A 169 -20.40 16.59 -24.48
N ARG A 170 -21.56 16.42 -23.82
CA ARG A 170 -21.62 15.91 -22.44
C ARG A 170 -21.13 14.46 -22.34
N ARG A 171 -21.54 13.57 -23.25
CA ARG A 171 -21.07 12.17 -23.28
C ARG A 171 -19.55 12.09 -23.47
N GLN A 172 -18.98 12.91 -24.36
CA GLN A 172 -17.53 12.98 -24.56
C GLN A 172 -16.78 13.47 -23.31
N ALA A 173 -17.32 14.47 -22.59
CA ALA A 173 -16.74 14.95 -21.34
C ALA A 173 -16.84 13.90 -20.21
N GLU A 174 -17.99 13.21 -20.08
CA GLU A 174 -18.17 12.09 -19.14
C GLU A 174 -17.21 10.92 -19.45
N GLU A 175 -17.01 10.58 -20.72
CA GLU A 175 -16.10 9.52 -21.14
C GLU A 175 -14.64 9.90 -20.90
N LEU A 176 -14.22 11.11 -21.25
CA LEU A 176 -12.87 11.62 -20.95
C LEU A 176 -12.59 11.60 -19.44
N ARG A 177 -13.55 12.02 -18.61
CA ARG A 177 -13.46 11.91 -17.15
C ARG A 177 -13.31 10.46 -16.67
N ARG A 178 -14.05 9.51 -17.26
CA ARG A 178 -13.92 8.07 -16.96
C ARG A 178 -12.57 7.51 -17.40
N GLN A 179 -12.02 7.95 -18.53
CA GLN A 179 -10.69 7.55 -19.00
C GLN A 179 -9.58 8.09 -18.07
N GLN A 180 -9.68 9.37 -17.67
CA GLN A 180 -8.76 9.99 -16.71
C GLN A 180 -8.80 9.30 -15.34
N GLU A 181 -9.98 8.98 -14.82
CA GLU A 181 -10.11 8.27 -13.53
C GLU A 181 -9.61 6.83 -13.61
N ARG A 182 -9.82 6.12 -14.72
CA ARG A 182 -9.20 4.79 -14.95
C ARG A 182 -7.67 4.87 -14.97
N ALA A 183 -7.10 5.78 -15.77
CA ALA A 183 -5.65 5.97 -15.83
C ALA A 183 -5.05 6.37 -14.47
N ARG A 184 -5.78 7.17 -13.68
CA ARG A 184 -5.43 7.51 -12.29
C ARG A 184 -5.40 6.25 -11.41
N LEU A 185 -6.47 5.45 -11.41
CA LEU A 185 -6.57 4.22 -10.64
C LEU A 185 -5.51 3.18 -11.04
N ASP A 186 -5.26 3.00 -12.34
CA ASP A 186 -4.21 2.11 -12.85
C ASP A 186 -2.81 2.58 -12.44
N SER A 187 -2.55 3.90 -12.44
CA SER A 187 -1.30 4.45 -11.93
C SER A 187 -1.10 4.22 -10.43
N LEU A 188 -2.16 4.34 -9.62
CA LEU A 188 -2.13 4.03 -8.18
C LEU A 188 -1.90 2.52 -7.95
N ASN A 189 -2.62 1.66 -8.68
CA ASN A 189 -2.47 0.21 -8.60
C ASN A 189 -1.05 -0.22 -8.96
N LYS A 190 -0.44 0.37 -10.00
CA LYS A 190 0.96 0.12 -10.35
C LYS A 190 1.91 0.55 -9.23
N VAL A 191 1.80 1.79 -8.74
CA VAL A 191 2.67 2.30 -7.66
C VAL A 191 2.52 1.47 -6.38
N TRP A 192 1.31 1.00 -6.06
CA TRP A 192 1.04 0.12 -4.94
C TRP A 192 1.68 -1.27 -5.12
N ASN A 193 1.53 -1.88 -6.30
CA ASN A 193 2.17 -3.16 -6.63
C ASN A 193 3.71 -3.06 -6.61
N ASP A 194 4.29 -2.01 -7.21
CA ASP A 194 5.73 -1.75 -7.21
C ASP A 194 6.26 -1.53 -5.77
N SER A 195 5.44 -0.95 -4.88
CA SER A 195 5.77 -0.76 -3.46
C SER A 195 5.67 -2.07 -2.66
N LEU A 196 4.66 -2.90 -2.96
CA LEU A 196 4.47 -4.22 -2.35
C LEU A 196 5.58 -5.20 -2.75
N ALA A 197 6.05 -5.15 -4.00
CA ALA A 197 7.22 -5.90 -4.47
C ALA A 197 8.46 -5.50 -3.68
N LYS A 198 8.80 -4.21 -3.63
CA LYS A 198 9.94 -3.68 -2.87
C LYS A 198 9.88 -3.99 -1.37
N ALA A 199 8.68 -4.06 -0.79
CA ALA A 199 8.50 -4.49 0.60
C ALA A 199 8.89 -5.97 0.79
N LYS A 200 8.43 -6.87 -0.09
CA LYS A 200 8.79 -8.29 -0.08
C LYS A 200 10.28 -8.52 -0.36
N ASP A 201 10.87 -7.79 -1.30
CA ASP A 201 12.31 -7.88 -1.59
C ASP A 201 13.14 -7.49 -0.36
N ARG A 202 12.72 -6.44 0.36
CA ARG A 202 13.39 -5.99 1.59
C ARG A 202 13.20 -6.96 2.76
N GLU A 203 12.04 -7.60 2.87
CA GLU A 203 11.78 -8.67 3.83
C GLU A 203 12.65 -9.91 3.54
N ALA A 204 12.76 -10.31 2.27
CA ALA A 204 13.63 -11.40 1.83
C ALA A 204 15.12 -11.10 2.10
N GLN A 205 15.58 -9.87 1.84
CA GLN A 205 16.93 -9.41 2.19
C GLN A 205 17.20 -9.47 3.70
N LEU A 206 16.24 -9.05 4.53
CA LEU A 206 16.35 -9.13 5.99
C LEU A 206 16.38 -10.59 6.50
N MET A 207 15.61 -11.49 5.88
CA MET A 207 15.68 -12.92 6.18
C MET A 207 17.02 -13.54 5.76
N ALA A 208 17.55 -13.17 4.59
CA ALA A 208 18.86 -13.61 4.12
C ALA A 208 19.99 -13.14 5.07
N GLN A 209 20.00 -11.87 5.48
CA GLN A 209 20.98 -11.35 6.45
C GLN A 209 20.89 -12.05 7.81
N ARG A 210 19.69 -12.39 8.30
CA ARG A 210 19.53 -13.17 9.53
C ARG A 210 20.09 -14.58 9.38
N ALA A 211 19.78 -15.27 8.29
CA ALA A 211 20.30 -16.61 8.02
C ALA A 211 21.83 -16.63 7.87
N GLU A 212 22.42 -15.58 7.29
CA GLU A 212 23.87 -15.40 7.19
C GLU A 212 24.52 -15.12 8.55
N GLN A 213 23.95 -14.21 9.36
CA GLN A 213 24.41 -13.98 10.73
C GLN A 213 24.33 -15.23 11.61
N ASP A 214 23.26 -16.03 11.49
CA ASP A 214 23.11 -17.26 12.28
C ASP A 214 24.02 -18.39 11.78
N ARG A 215 24.43 -18.36 10.51
CA ARG A 215 25.56 -19.17 10.00
C ARG A 215 26.87 -18.74 10.63
N LEU A 216 27.21 -17.45 10.57
CA LEU A 216 28.44 -16.88 11.12
C LEU A 216 28.55 -17.13 12.64
N LYS A 217 27.47 -16.99 13.40
CA LYS A 217 27.42 -17.32 14.84
C LYS A 217 27.72 -18.79 15.09
N LYS A 218 27.07 -19.71 14.36
CA LYS A 218 27.31 -21.17 14.50
C LYS A 218 28.73 -21.56 14.11
N GLU A 219 29.32 -20.88 13.14
CA GLU A 219 30.70 -21.11 12.71
C GLU A 219 31.71 -20.58 13.75
N GLN A 220 31.48 -19.39 14.30
CA GLN A 220 32.25 -18.85 15.43
C GLN A 220 32.14 -19.71 16.70
N GLU A 221 30.94 -20.20 17.02
CA GLU A 221 30.69 -21.09 18.14
C GLU A 221 31.39 -22.44 17.95
N ARG A 222 31.32 -23.03 16.75
CA ARG A 222 32.06 -24.24 16.38
C ARG A 222 33.57 -24.03 16.46
N ALA A 223 34.10 -22.91 15.96
CA ALA A 223 35.51 -22.58 16.07
C ALA A 223 35.96 -22.37 17.52
N ARG A 224 35.11 -21.77 18.36
CA ARG A 224 35.34 -21.63 19.81
C ARG A 224 35.38 -22.98 20.51
N LEU A 225 34.44 -23.89 20.21
CA LEU A 225 34.43 -25.26 20.75
C LEU A 225 35.66 -26.05 20.32
N ASP A 226 36.08 -25.95 19.04
CA ASP A 226 37.29 -26.59 18.54
C ASP A 226 38.56 -26.01 19.21
N SER A 227 38.64 -24.69 19.41
CA SER A 227 39.74 -24.08 20.16
C SER A 227 39.80 -24.54 21.62
N LEU A 228 38.64 -24.72 22.27
CA LEU A 228 38.56 -25.21 23.64
C LEU A 228 39.02 -26.67 23.73
N ALA A 229 38.61 -27.51 22.77
CA ALA A 229 39.04 -28.89 22.66
C ALA A 229 40.56 -28.99 22.41
N ARG A 230 41.14 -28.12 21.57
CA ARG A 230 42.61 -28.03 21.37
C ARG A 230 43.35 -27.63 22.65
N VAL A 231 42.84 -26.65 23.41
CA VAL A 231 43.44 -26.24 24.69
C VAL A 231 43.37 -27.37 25.72
N GLN A 232 42.24 -28.07 25.83
CA GLN A 232 42.09 -29.24 26.71
C GLN A 232 43.01 -30.40 26.28
N ALA A 233 43.12 -30.68 24.97
CA ALA A 233 44.03 -31.68 24.44
C ALA A 233 45.49 -31.34 24.77
N ALA A 234 45.92 -30.10 24.53
CA ALA A 234 47.26 -29.61 24.85
C ALA A 234 47.57 -29.69 26.36
N ALA A 235 46.63 -29.29 27.22
CA ALA A 235 46.76 -29.44 28.67
C ALA A 235 46.90 -30.92 29.07
N SER A 236 46.12 -31.82 28.48
CA SER A 236 46.22 -33.27 28.72
C SER A 236 47.53 -33.88 28.19
N ALA A 237 48.15 -33.28 27.18
CA ALA A 237 49.44 -33.70 26.65
C ALA A 237 50.58 -33.22 27.57
N ALA A 238 50.55 -31.95 27.99
CA ALA A 238 51.49 -31.38 28.95
C ALA A 238 51.46 -32.13 30.29
N MET A 239 50.27 -32.49 30.79
CA MET A 239 50.13 -33.27 32.03
C MET A 239 50.71 -34.69 31.91
N ARG A 240 50.59 -35.33 30.74
CA ARG A 240 51.22 -36.63 30.47
C ARG A 240 52.74 -36.52 30.40
N GLU A 241 53.27 -35.49 29.76
CA GLU A 241 54.71 -35.28 29.65
C GLU A 241 55.32 -34.90 31.01
N GLN A 242 54.63 -34.09 31.83
CA GLN A 242 55.07 -33.83 33.20
C GLN A 242 55.06 -35.11 34.04
N ALA A 243 54.00 -35.93 33.99
CA ALA A 243 53.99 -37.23 34.66
C ALA A 243 55.09 -38.19 34.17
N ARG A 244 55.51 -38.08 32.89
CA ARG A 244 56.68 -38.80 32.35
C ARG A 244 57.99 -38.30 32.95
N LEU A 245 58.18 -36.97 33.04
CA LEU A 245 59.37 -36.35 33.65
C LEU A 245 59.45 -36.66 35.16
N ASP A 246 58.33 -36.63 35.87
CA ASP A 246 58.24 -37.03 37.28
C ASP A 246 58.56 -38.53 37.45
N SER A 247 58.09 -39.39 36.54
CA SER A 247 58.44 -40.82 36.54
C SER A 247 59.91 -41.09 36.21
N LEU A 248 60.55 -40.25 35.38
CA LEU A 248 61.98 -40.35 35.06
C LEU A 248 62.84 -39.90 36.23
N SER A 249 62.54 -38.74 36.84
CA SER A 249 63.27 -38.26 38.01
C SER A 249 63.10 -39.18 39.23
N ALA A 250 61.92 -39.78 39.42
CA ALA A 250 61.70 -40.81 40.45
C ALA A 250 62.46 -42.12 40.16
N ALA A 251 62.71 -42.46 38.88
CA ALA A 251 63.54 -43.60 38.51
C ALA A 251 65.03 -43.31 38.74
N GLU A 252 65.50 -42.11 38.37
CA GLU A 252 66.88 -41.65 38.60
C GLU A 252 67.21 -41.57 40.10
N ALA A 253 66.31 -40.99 40.91
CA ALA A 253 66.46 -40.95 42.37
C ALA A 253 66.56 -42.35 42.99
N LYS A 254 65.77 -43.32 42.51
CA LYS A 254 65.86 -44.73 42.93
C LYS A 254 67.17 -45.38 42.48
N ALA A 255 67.63 -45.11 41.26
CA ALA A 255 68.90 -45.64 40.75
C ALA A 255 70.09 -45.09 41.55
N LYS A 256 70.08 -43.80 41.88
CA LYS A 256 71.08 -43.15 42.73
C LYS A 256 71.08 -43.72 44.15
N ALA A 257 69.93 -43.82 44.80
CA ALA A 257 69.82 -44.43 46.13
C ALA A 257 70.29 -45.90 46.16
N LEU A 258 70.03 -46.67 45.08
CA LEU A 258 70.54 -48.04 44.93
C LEU A 258 72.07 -48.07 44.77
N ALA A 259 72.64 -47.12 44.04
CA ALA A 259 74.10 -46.99 43.87
C ALA A 259 74.79 -46.58 45.17
N GLU A 260 74.25 -45.60 45.90
CA GLU A 260 74.74 -45.18 47.22
C GLU A 260 74.66 -46.30 48.25
N ALA A 261 73.56 -47.08 48.28
CA ALA A 261 73.43 -48.25 49.13
C ALA A 261 74.44 -49.36 48.78
N ARG A 262 74.75 -49.57 47.50
CA ARG A 262 75.77 -50.54 47.03
C ARG A 262 77.19 -50.10 47.39
N GLU A 263 77.51 -48.82 47.22
CA GLU A 263 78.83 -48.30 47.59
C GLU A 263 79.03 -48.33 49.12
N LYS A 264 77.99 -47.99 49.90
CA LYS A 264 78.05 -48.17 51.35
C LYS A 264 78.26 -49.64 51.73
N ALA A 265 77.53 -50.58 51.12
CA ALA A 265 77.74 -52.01 51.37
C ALA A 265 79.15 -52.49 50.98
N ARG A 266 79.77 -51.89 49.95
CA ARG A 266 81.17 -52.13 49.58
C ARG A 266 82.13 -51.62 50.66
N GLN A 267 81.92 -50.40 51.16
CA GLN A 267 82.72 -49.81 52.23
C GLN A 267 82.58 -50.58 53.56
N ASP A 268 81.36 -50.97 53.94
CA ASP A 268 81.08 -51.82 55.11
C ASP A 268 81.75 -53.21 54.98
N SER A 269 81.95 -53.71 53.75
CA SER A 269 82.68 -54.96 53.48
C SER A 269 84.21 -54.78 53.53
N ILE A 270 84.74 -53.65 53.08
CA ILE A 270 86.18 -53.33 53.17
C ILE A 270 86.58 -53.14 54.63
N ALA A 271 85.84 -52.34 55.39
CA ALA A 271 86.11 -52.10 56.82
C ALA A 271 86.09 -53.39 57.67
N LYS A 272 85.29 -54.39 57.28
CA LYS A 272 85.31 -55.72 57.92
C LYS A 272 86.58 -56.51 57.60
N ALA A 273 87.05 -56.48 56.35
CA ALA A 273 88.30 -57.13 55.96
C ALA A 273 89.50 -56.49 56.66
N ASP A 274 89.56 -55.15 56.69
CA ASP A 274 90.60 -54.40 57.39
C ASP A 274 90.63 -54.73 58.90
N ALA A 275 89.46 -54.80 59.55
CA ALA A 275 89.34 -55.16 60.96
C ALA A 275 89.76 -56.62 61.25
N GLU A 276 89.46 -57.56 60.36
CA GLU A 276 89.93 -58.94 60.49
C GLU A 276 91.44 -59.05 60.29
N GLN A 277 92.00 -58.33 59.30
CA GLN A 277 93.44 -58.27 59.06
C GLN A 277 94.20 -57.63 60.23
N ALA A 278 93.63 -56.58 60.84
CA ALA A 278 94.17 -55.97 62.06
C ALA A 278 94.20 -56.95 63.24
N ARG A 279 93.10 -57.69 63.47
CA ARG A 279 93.01 -58.74 64.51
C ARG A 279 94.04 -59.85 64.30
N LEU A 280 94.28 -60.25 63.04
CA LEU A 280 95.31 -61.26 62.71
C LEU A 280 96.73 -60.73 62.97
N ALA A 281 97.00 -59.46 62.65
CA ALA A 281 98.29 -58.81 62.94
C ALA A 281 98.55 -58.64 64.44
N GLU A 282 97.52 -58.29 65.22
CA GLU A 282 97.58 -58.24 66.69
C GLU A 282 97.85 -59.64 67.29
N GLN A 283 97.15 -60.67 66.82
CA GLN A 283 97.37 -62.05 67.26
C GLN A 283 98.78 -62.56 66.90
N ALA A 284 99.37 -62.09 65.78
CA ALA A 284 100.75 -62.39 65.43
C ALA A 284 101.73 -61.73 66.41
N ARG A 285 101.57 -60.43 66.71
CA ARG A 285 102.39 -59.71 67.69
C ARG A 285 102.37 -60.35 69.08
N LEU A 286 101.18 -60.75 69.57
CA LEU A 286 101.04 -61.40 70.88
C LEU A 286 101.77 -62.74 70.94
N ARG A 287 101.80 -63.52 69.84
CA ARG A 287 102.60 -64.77 69.75
C ARG A 287 104.10 -64.50 69.74
N GLU A 288 104.55 -63.47 69.05
CA GLU A 288 105.96 -63.06 69.00
C GLU A 288 106.45 -62.57 70.37
N GLN A 289 105.65 -61.73 71.05
CA GLN A 289 105.94 -61.25 72.40
C GLN A 289 106.02 -62.41 73.41
N ALA A 290 105.09 -63.37 73.37
CA ALA A 290 105.11 -64.55 74.22
C ALA A 290 106.34 -65.45 73.97
N ARG A 291 106.83 -65.55 72.72
CA ARG A 291 108.08 -66.23 72.40
C ARG A 291 109.28 -65.54 73.03
N LEU A 292 109.40 -64.22 72.88
CA LEU A 292 110.52 -63.44 73.43
C LEU A 292 110.57 -63.53 74.97
N GLU A 293 109.40 -63.53 75.63
CA GLU A 293 109.31 -63.69 77.09
C GLU A 293 109.75 -65.10 77.55
N ALA A 294 109.41 -66.16 76.78
CA ALA A 294 109.88 -67.51 77.04
C ALA A 294 111.40 -67.66 76.83
N GLU A 295 111.94 -67.01 75.81
CA GLU A 295 113.38 -66.99 75.49
C GLU A 295 114.18 -66.27 76.60
N ALA A 296 113.69 -65.14 77.10
CA ALA A 296 114.26 -64.43 78.25
C ALA A 296 114.26 -65.29 79.53
N LYS A 297 113.14 -65.95 79.84
CA LYS A 297 113.02 -66.84 81.02
C LYS A 297 113.93 -68.07 80.94
N ALA A 298 114.19 -68.59 79.75
CA ALA A 298 115.17 -69.66 79.53
C ALA A 298 116.61 -69.15 79.79
N ALA A 299 116.95 -67.96 79.29
CA ALA A 299 118.28 -67.37 79.48
C ALA A 299 118.57 -66.99 80.95
N GLU A 300 117.57 -66.53 81.71
CA GLU A 300 117.73 -66.23 83.13
C GLU A 300 117.93 -67.48 83.98
N LYS A 301 117.17 -68.55 83.72
CA LYS A 301 117.38 -69.85 84.38
C LYS A 301 118.80 -70.39 84.13
N ALA A 302 119.28 -70.31 82.89
CA ALA A 302 120.62 -70.75 82.51
C ALA A 302 121.76 -69.97 83.20
N ARG A 303 121.50 -68.76 83.73
CA ARG A 303 122.47 -67.99 84.52
C ARG A 303 122.51 -68.38 86.00
N GLN A 304 121.43 -68.93 86.55
CA GLN A 304 121.38 -69.33 87.96
C GLN A 304 122.11 -70.67 88.20
N ASP A 305 122.04 -71.59 87.25
CA ASP A 305 122.66 -72.92 87.35
C ASP A 305 124.21 -72.90 87.24
N SER A 306 124.84 -71.78 86.85
CA SER A 306 126.27 -71.73 86.48
C SER A 306 127.23 -71.14 87.53
N ILE A 307 126.78 -70.83 88.76
CA ILE A 307 127.58 -70.08 89.77
C ILE A 307 127.96 -70.92 91.00
N VAL A 308 127.33 -72.07 91.24
CA VAL A 308 127.47 -72.84 92.50
C VAL A 308 128.58 -73.92 92.45
N ALA A 309 129.26 -74.10 91.30
CA ALA A 309 130.11 -75.27 91.04
C ALA A 309 131.64 -75.00 91.01
N ALA A 310 132.11 -73.83 91.45
CA ALA A 310 133.53 -73.47 91.42
C ALA A 310 134.07 -72.95 92.76
N GLU A 311 135.32 -73.29 93.05
CA GLU A 311 136.23 -72.53 93.93
C GLU A 311 135.90 -72.43 95.43
N ALA A 312 135.46 -73.54 96.01
CA ALA A 312 135.78 -73.86 97.41
C ALA A 312 137.29 -74.20 97.60
N ALA A 313 138.19 -73.41 96.99
CA ALA A 313 139.56 -73.82 96.67
C ALA A 313 140.70 -72.85 97.08
N GLU A 314 140.44 -71.58 97.40
CA GLU A 314 141.47 -70.72 98.05
C GLU A 314 141.08 -70.35 99.48
N ARG A 315 141.42 -71.25 100.40
CA ARG A 315 141.59 -70.89 101.82
C ARG A 315 142.81 -69.98 101.96
N ALA A 316 142.68 -69.01 102.88
CA ALA A 316 143.76 -68.31 103.55
C ALA A 316 144.58 -67.28 102.74
N ARG A 317 144.03 -66.07 102.67
CA ARG A 317 144.79 -64.92 103.19
C ARG A 317 143.95 -63.85 103.88
N LEU A 318 144.25 -63.67 105.17
CA LEU A 318 143.93 -62.53 106.05
C LEU A 318 142.42 -62.31 106.35
N LYS A 319 141.94 -62.23 107.61
CA LYS A 319 142.50 -61.88 108.93
C LYS A 319 142.95 -60.43 109.07
N ALA A 320 141.98 -59.53 109.28
CA ALA A 320 141.94 -58.55 110.38
C ALA A 320 140.60 -57.79 110.32
N GLU A 321 140.09 -57.35 111.48
CA GLU A 321 139.15 -56.22 111.62
C GLU A 321 137.76 -56.34 110.94
N ALA A 322 136.72 -55.59 111.34
CA ALA A 322 136.53 -54.87 112.60
C ALA A 322 135.04 -54.87 113.01
N ASP A 323 134.88 -54.59 114.30
CA ASP A 323 133.68 -54.26 115.04
C ASP A 323 132.67 -53.29 114.38
N ALA A 324 131.42 -53.44 114.85
CA ALA A 324 130.55 -52.38 115.36
C ALA A 324 130.23 -51.10 114.56
N ILE A 325 128.90 -50.86 114.46
CA ILE A 325 128.22 -49.58 114.73
C ILE A 325 128.64 -48.36 113.87
N ALA A 326 127.89 -48.17 112.78
CA ALA A 326 127.28 -46.89 112.40
C ALA A 326 125.94 -47.23 111.73
N LYS A 327 124.75 -46.82 112.17
CA LYS A 327 124.27 -45.74 113.06
C LYS A 327 124.58 -44.32 112.57
N ALA A 328 123.53 -43.71 112.02
CA ALA A 328 123.28 -42.27 111.84
C ALA A 328 124.13 -41.50 110.81
N GLU A 329 123.43 -41.00 109.79
CA GLU A 329 123.41 -39.59 109.37
C GLU A 329 124.75 -38.85 109.13
N ALA A 330 125.10 -38.68 107.85
CA ALA A 330 125.70 -37.42 107.35
C ALA A 330 125.31 -37.18 105.88
N ASP A 331 125.07 -35.91 105.55
CA ASP A 331 124.97 -35.24 104.23
C ASP A 331 124.58 -36.00 102.92
N ALA A 332 123.74 -35.45 102.04
CA ALA A 332 123.38 -34.03 101.86
C ALA A 332 121.89 -33.71 102.07
N LYS A 333 121.58 -33.28 103.30
CA LYS A 333 120.62 -32.23 103.68
C LYS A 333 119.25 -32.10 102.98
N ALA A 334 118.22 -32.57 103.67
CA ALA A 334 117.07 -31.70 104.00
C ALA A 334 117.55 -30.52 104.91
N ARG A 335 116.84 -29.41 105.13
CA ARG A 335 115.48 -29.19 105.69
C ARG A 335 115.00 -27.79 105.20
N ALA A 336 113.71 -27.39 105.16
CA ALA A 336 112.79 -27.10 106.29
C ALA A 336 113.42 -26.14 107.34
N ILE A 337 112.79 -25.07 107.85
CA ILE A 337 111.36 -24.65 107.86
C ILE A 337 111.27 -23.10 108.10
N ALA A 338 110.14 -22.47 107.76
CA ALA A 338 109.64 -21.15 108.23
C ALA A 338 110.37 -19.83 107.84
N GLU A 339 109.78 -18.74 108.35
CA GLU A 339 109.99 -17.28 108.15
C GLU A 339 109.84 -16.76 106.70
N GLU A 340 109.03 -15.75 106.39
CA GLU A 340 108.67 -14.47 107.03
C GLU A 340 109.52 -13.27 106.55
N ALA A 341 108.84 -12.13 106.36
CA ALA A 341 109.37 -10.77 106.30
C ALA A 341 110.44 -10.39 105.24
N ARG A 342 109.89 -9.78 104.17
CA ARG A 342 110.01 -8.33 103.89
C ARG A 342 111.14 -7.79 102.97
N LYS A 343 110.65 -6.87 102.12
CA LYS A 343 111.26 -5.60 101.67
C LYS A 343 112.41 -5.69 100.66
N LYS A 344 112.84 -4.61 99.98
CA LYS A 344 112.28 -3.31 99.49
C LYS A 344 113.50 -2.47 99.04
N GLN A 345 113.26 -1.39 98.29
CA GLN A 345 114.20 -0.29 97.97
C GLN A 345 115.15 -0.60 96.80
N VAL A 346 115.43 0.31 95.84
CA VAL A 346 115.55 1.80 95.79
C VAL A 346 116.95 2.30 96.18
N ALA A 347 117.40 3.35 95.47
CA ALA A 347 118.77 3.87 95.32
C ALA A 347 119.55 3.15 94.18
N ASP A 348 120.50 3.79 93.49
CA ASP A 348 121.18 5.05 93.85
C ASP A 348 121.41 6.02 92.66
N SER A 349 122.00 7.18 92.96
CA SER A 349 122.32 8.27 92.04
C SER A 349 123.82 8.53 91.99
N LEU A 350 124.40 8.77 90.80
CA LEU A 350 125.60 9.61 90.61
C LEU A 350 126.03 9.73 89.14
N ALA A 351 126.09 10.96 88.62
CA ALA A 351 127.22 11.49 87.87
C ALA A 351 127.01 12.99 87.56
N LYS A 352 127.93 13.86 87.98
CA LYS A 352 128.08 15.23 87.46
C LYS A 352 129.29 15.25 86.54
N ALA A 353 129.15 15.79 85.32
CA ALA A 353 130.14 16.58 84.57
C ALA A 353 129.82 16.57 83.07
N GLU A 354 129.37 17.71 82.53
CA GLU A 354 130.32 18.62 81.86
C GLU A 354 129.73 20.03 81.80
N GLU A 355 130.35 20.98 82.51
CA GLU A 355 129.90 22.38 82.61
C GLU A 355 130.65 23.24 81.60
N ALA A 356 130.24 23.24 80.32
CA ALA A 356 130.85 24.14 79.33
C ALA A 356 130.01 24.42 78.06
N ARG A 357 128.87 25.13 78.16
CA ARG A 357 128.56 26.31 77.29
C ARG A 357 127.21 27.00 77.56
N LEU A 358 127.17 28.29 77.18
CA LEU A 358 125.97 29.08 76.86
C LEU A 358 124.99 29.44 78.01
N ARG A 359 125.55 29.92 79.13
CA ARG A 359 124.98 31.14 79.75
C ARG A 359 125.07 32.31 78.74
N ALA A 360 124.05 32.48 77.90
CA ALA A 360 124.05 33.52 76.86
C ALA A 360 122.69 34.19 76.59
N GLU A 361 121.56 33.47 76.73
CA GLU A 361 120.25 33.94 76.22
C GLU A 361 119.16 34.06 77.30
N ALA A 362 119.49 34.61 78.47
CA ALA A 362 118.58 34.72 79.62
C ALA A 362 117.93 36.12 79.82
N ALA A 363 118.18 37.09 78.93
CA ALA A 363 117.91 38.51 79.19
C ALA A 363 116.78 39.16 78.36
N ALA A 364 116.27 38.51 77.30
CA ALA A 364 115.49 39.21 76.25
C ALA A 364 113.96 39.04 76.30
N ARG A 365 113.41 38.03 76.98
CA ARG A 365 111.99 37.63 76.80
C ARG A 365 110.97 38.21 77.79
N ALA A 366 111.39 38.94 78.83
CA ALA A 366 110.56 39.18 80.01
C ALA A 366 109.55 40.36 79.95
N LYS A 367 109.39 41.08 78.83
CA LYS A 367 108.62 42.35 78.79
C LYS A 367 107.59 42.49 77.64
N ALA A 368 107.25 41.41 76.93
CA ALA A 368 106.41 41.50 75.72
C ALA A 368 104.98 40.92 75.84
N GLU A 369 104.66 40.10 76.86
CA GLU A 369 103.43 39.29 76.86
C GLU A 369 102.24 39.88 77.65
N ALA A 370 102.43 40.96 78.41
CA ALA A 370 101.42 41.45 79.36
C ALA A 370 100.24 42.18 78.69
N ASP A 371 100.49 43.14 77.81
CA ASP A 371 99.47 44.08 77.32
C ASP A 371 98.47 43.47 76.31
N ALA A 372 98.82 42.34 75.68
CA ALA A 372 98.05 41.77 74.56
C ALA A 372 96.67 41.20 74.95
N ARG A 373 96.42 40.86 76.22
CA ARG A 373 95.21 40.11 76.62
C ARG A 373 93.99 40.99 76.92
N ALA A 374 94.17 42.28 77.23
CA ALA A 374 93.09 43.13 77.74
C ALA A 374 92.05 43.57 76.69
N GLN A 375 92.44 43.72 75.42
CA GLN A 375 91.56 44.29 74.37
C GLN A 375 90.65 43.26 73.68
N ALA A 376 90.90 41.95 73.87
CA ALA A 376 90.27 40.89 73.06
C ALA A 376 88.84 40.49 73.49
N GLU A 377 88.45 40.72 74.74
CA GLU A 377 87.15 40.22 75.26
C GLU A 377 85.97 41.15 74.95
N VAL A 378 86.14 42.47 75.06
CA VAL A 378 85.05 43.46 74.89
C VAL A 378 84.43 43.40 73.48
N ALA A 379 85.21 43.02 72.46
CA ALA A 379 84.74 42.85 71.09
C ALA A 379 83.74 41.69 70.92
N LYS A 380 83.97 40.55 71.59
CA LYS A 380 83.18 39.32 71.40
C LYS A 380 81.74 39.44 71.92
N ALA A 381 81.56 40.11 73.06
CA ALA A 381 80.26 40.23 73.71
C ALA A 381 79.23 41.01 72.87
N LYS A 382 79.70 42.01 72.10
CA LYS A 382 78.82 42.88 71.29
C LYS A 382 78.33 42.21 70.01
N GLU A 383 79.12 41.31 69.43
CA GLU A 383 78.77 40.61 68.19
C GLU A 383 77.69 39.55 68.43
N LYS A 384 77.83 38.71 69.47
CA LYS A 384 76.83 37.68 69.79
C LYS A 384 75.41 38.24 69.96
N ALA A 385 75.28 39.38 70.65
CA ALA A 385 73.99 40.04 70.89
C ALA A 385 73.30 40.52 69.60
N ARG A 386 74.04 40.81 68.53
CA ARG A 386 73.45 41.09 67.20
C ARG A 386 72.97 39.82 66.52
N GLN A 387 73.76 38.76 66.57
CA GLN A 387 73.45 37.48 65.91
C GLN A 387 72.19 36.84 66.51
N ASP A 388 72.07 36.80 67.84
CA ASP A 388 70.88 36.26 68.54
C ASP A 388 69.58 36.99 68.13
N SER A 389 69.65 38.30 67.86
CA SER A 389 68.49 39.13 67.50
C SER A 389 67.98 38.88 66.06
N ILE A 390 68.90 38.64 65.12
CA ILE A 390 68.54 38.37 63.72
C ILE A 390 67.82 37.03 63.61
N VAL A 391 68.35 35.99 64.26
CA VAL A 391 67.74 34.64 64.27
C VAL A 391 66.35 34.65 64.89
N ALA A 392 66.09 35.51 65.88
CA ALA A 392 64.75 35.66 66.46
C ALA A 392 63.73 36.26 65.46
N ALA A 393 64.14 37.27 64.67
CA ALA A 393 63.29 37.89 63.66
C ALA A 393 62.96 36.94 62.49
N GLU A 394 63.98 36.26 61.94
CA GLU A 394 63.82 35.31 60.82
C GLU A 394 62.84 34.17 61.15
N ASN A 395 62.91 33.63 62.37
CA ASN A 395 62.01 32.57 62.80
C ASN A 395 60.55 33.07 62.99
N ALA A 396 60.35 34.31 63.44
CA ALA A 396 59.02 34.90 63.58
C ALA A 396 58.36 35.18 62.21
N GLU A 397 59.12 35.67 61.24
CA GLU A 397 58.65 35.86 59.87
C GLU A 397 58.29 34.52 59.21
N ARG A 398 59.19 33.53 59.30
CA ARG A 398 58.99 32.19 58.75
C ARG A 398 57.77 31.47 59.34
N ALA A 399 57.46 31.69 60.62
CA ALA A 399 56.25 31.19 61.26
C ALA A 399 54.98 31.85 60.69
N ARG A 400 54.99 33.16 60.45
CA ARG A 400 53.87 33.88 59.82
C ARG A 400 53.62 33.42 58.38
N LEU A 401 54.67 33.39 57.55
CA LEU A 401 54.56 32.96 56.14
C LEU A 401 54.02 31.53 56.02
N LYS A 402 54.42 30.63 56.93
CA LYS A 402 53.85 29.28 56.97
C LYS A 402 52.36 29.30 57.33
N ALA A 403 51.96 30.03 58.38
CA ALA A 403 50.57 30.10 58.81
C ALA A 403 49.64 30.69 57.73
N GLU A 404 50.11 31.68 56.97
CA GLU A 404 49.39 32.26 55.85
C GLU A 404 49.26 31.28 54.67
N ALA A 405 50.33 30.56 54.33
CA ALA A 405 50.32 29.52 53.30
C ALA A 405 49.38 28.35 53.66
N ASP A 406 49.46 27.83 54.89
CA ASP A 406 48.61 26.74 55.38
C ASP A 406 47.12 27.16 55.41
N ALA A 407 46.82 28.40 55.79
CA ALA A 407 45.46 28.95 55.76
C ALA A 407 44.91 29.09 54.33
N LYS A 408 45.73 29.58 53.39
CA LYS A 408 45.36 29.73 51.98
C LYS A 408 45.12 28.39 51.30
N LEU A 409 46.02 27.42 51.50
CA LEU A 409 45.86 26.05 50.96
C LEU A 409 44.57 25.39 51.47
N LYS A 410 44.20 25.61 52.73
CA LYS A 410 42.93 25.11 53.29
C LYS A 410 41.70 25.76 52.65
N ALA A 411 41.73 27.09 52.45
CA ALA A 411 40.65 27.82 51.80
C ALA A 411 40.45 27.40 50.34
N ASP A 412 41.55 27.31 49.57
CA ASP A 412 41.53 26.89 48.16
C ASP A 412 41.04 25.43 48.01
N ALA A 413 41.43 24.54 48.92
CA ALA A 413 40.97 23.15 48.94
C ALA A 413 39.47 23.04 49.25
N GLU A 414 38.96 23.79 50.23
CA GLU A 414 37.53 23.76 50.57
C GLU A 414 36.66 24.39 49.48
N ALA A 415 37.11 25.49 48.88
CA ALA A 415 36.47 26.11 47.72
C ALA A 415 36.38 25.14 46.53
N LYS A 416 37.47 24.42 46.24
CA LYS A 416 37.51 23.41 45.17
C LYS A 416 36.54 22.24 45.43
N LEU A 417 36.49 21.72 46.67
CA LEU A 417 35.56 20.65 47.03
C LEU A 417 34.09 21.08 46.91
N ARG A 418 33.76 22.30 47.34
CA ARG A 418 32.40 22.87 47.19
C ARG A 418 32.03 23.04 45.71
N ALA A 419 32.93 23.57 44.89
CA ALA A 419 32.71 23.73 43.46
C ALA A 419 32.55 22.40 42.72
N GLU A 420 33.34 21.37 43.08
CA GLU A 420 33.23 20.03 42.49
C GLU A 420 31.92 19.33 42.90
N ALA A 421 31.49 19.48 44.15
CA ALA A 421 30.21 18.97 44.62
C ALA A 421 29.02 19.65 43.91
N GLU A 422 29.06 20.98 43.74
CA GLU A 422 28.01 21.71 43.03
C GLU A 422 27.99 21.37 41.53
N ALA A 423 29.16 21.23 40.89
CA ALA A 423 29.24 20.78 39.50
C ALA A 423 28.61 19.39 39.31
N LYS A 424 28.90 18.43 40.20
CA LYS A 424 28.28 17.09 40.19
C LYS A 424 26.76 17.14 40.44
N ALA A 425 26.29 18.00 41.32
CA ALA A 425 24.86 18.19 41.57
C ALA A 425 24.14 18.80 40.36
N ARG A 426 24.71 19.83 39.73
CA ARG A 426 24.19 20.47 38.51
C ARG A 426 24.18 19.51 37.32
N GLU A 427 25.22 18.69 37.17
CA GLU A 427 25.29 17.69 36.11
C GLU A 427 24.28 16.56 36.31
N LYS A 428 24.11 16.05 37.54
CA LYS A 428 23.04 15.09 37.83
C LYS A 428 21.66 15.68 37.54
N ALA A 429 21.39 16.93 37.95
CA ALA A 429 20.11 17.59 37.67
C ALA A 429 19.85 17.76 36.16
N ARG A 430 20.89 17.96 35.34
CA ARG A 430 20.78 17.94 33.87
C ARG A 430 20.45 16.54 33.35
N GLN A 431 21.13 15.51 33.82
CA GLN A 431 20.89 14.12 33.40
C GLN A 431 19.48 13.65 33.80
N ASP A 432 19.03 13.94 35.02
CA ASP A 432 17.66 13.67 35.49
C ASP A 432 16.61 14.43 34.64
N SER A 433 16.92 15.66 34.20
CA SER A 433 16.04 16.44 33.32
C SER A 433 16.00 15.94 31.88
N ILE A 434 17.14 15.47 31.34
CA ILE A 434 17.22 14.87 30.00
C ILE A 434 16.49 13.53 29.97
N ALA A 435 16.69 12.68 30.99
CA ALA A 435 16.01 11.39 31.10
C ALA A 435 14.48 11.54 31.15
N ARG A 436 13.96 12.55 31.87
CA ARG A 436 12.52 12.88 31.86
C ARG A 436 12.03 13.35 30.50
N ALA A 437 12.76 14.25 29.84
CA ALA A 437 12.39 14.74 28.51
C ALA A 437 12.42 13.62 27.45
N GLU A 438 13.38 12.70 27.53
CA GLU A 438 13.41 11.49 26.69
C GLU A 438 12.24 10.55 26.97
N GLN A 439 11.89 10.35 28.25
CA GLN A 439 10.75 9.50 28.61
C GLN A 439 9.43 10.10 28.13
N GLU A 440 9.17 11.38 28.38
CA GLU A 440 7.99 12.08 27.85
C GLU A 440 7.92 12.06 26.32
N ALA A 441 9.07 12.14 25.63
CA ALA A 441 9.11 12.01 24.17
C ALA A 441 8.76 10.59 23.70
N ARG A 442 9.29 9.55 24.36
CA ARG A 442 8.96 8.14 24.07
C ARG A 442 7.49 7.84 24.34
N ASP A 443 6.95 8.31 25.45
CA ASP A 443 5.55 8.12 25.83
C ASP A 443 4.59 8.83 24.86
N ARG A 444 4.95 10.03 24.36
CA ARG A 444 4.20 10.72 23.29
C ARG A 444 4.23 9.94 21.97
N VAL A 445 5.38 9.42 21.55
CA VAL A 445 5.49 8.60 20.33
C VAL A 445 4.67 7.31 20.47
N LEU A 446 4.73 6.64 21.61
CA LEU A 446 3.90 5.45 21.90
C LEU A 446 2.39 5.77 21.89
N ALA A 447 1.98 6.91 22.43
CA ALA A 447 0.59 7.36 22.38
C ALA A 447 0.13 7.68 20.95
N GLU A 448 0.97 8.34 20.15
CA GLU A 448 0.65 8.66 18.75
C GLU A 448 0.64 7.42 17.85
N GLU A 449 1.62 6.51 18.01
CA GLU A 449 1.68 5.20 17.36
C GLU A 449 0.41 4.40 17.65
N LYS A 450 -0.01 4.33 18.93
CA LYS A 450 -1.25 3.66 19.33
C LYS A 450 -2.49 4.33 18.72
N ALA A 451 -2.59 5.66 18.76
CA ALA A 451 -3.72 6.39 18.16
C ALA A 451 -3.79 6.20 16.63
N ARG A 452 -2.64 6.14 15.94
CA ARG A 452 -2.54 5.80 14.52
C ARG A 452 -3.02 4.37 14.26
N GLN A 453 -2.61 3.39 15.07
CA GLN A 453 -3.06 2.00 14.95
C GLN A 453 -4.56 1.84 15.22
N GLU A 454 -5.10 2.48 16.26
CA GLU A 454 -6.55 2.50 16.55
C GLU A 454 -7.35 3.16 15.42
N LYS A 455 -6.83 4.22 14.77
CA LYS A 455 -7.46 4.80 13.58
C LYS A 455 -7.40 3.87 12.37
N ILE A 456 -6.24 3.27 12.08
CA ILE A 456 -6.08 2.31 10.97
C ILE A 456 -7.02 1.12 11.14
N GLN A 457 -7.25 0.66 12.37
CA GLN A 457 -8.17 -0.43 12.65
C GLN A 457 -9.64 -0.01 12.41
N LYS A 458 -10.07 1.16 12.89
CA LYS A 458 -11.41 1.71 12.61
C LYS A 458 -11.64 1.97 11.11
N ASP A 459 -10.62 2.47 10.40
CA ASP A 459 -10.68 2.69 8.95
C ASP A 459 -10.87 1.36 8.17
N LYS A 460 -10.22 0.27 8.62
CA LYS A 460 -10.41 -1.09 8.07
C LYS A 460 -11.81 -1.63 8.35
N GLU A 461 -12.26 -1.56 9.61
CA GLU A 461 -13.59 -2.04 10.02
C GLU A 461 -14.71 -1.32 9.26
N ALA A 462 -14.58 0.00 9.06
CA ALA A 462 -15.51 0.77 8.25
C ALA A 462 -15.47 0.39 6.76
N ALA A 463 -14.29 0.08 6.20
CA ALA A 463 -14.15 -0.38 4.82
C ALA A 463 -14.72 -1.80 4.60
N GLU A 464 -14.56 -2.69 5.57
CA GLU A 464 -15.12 -4.04 5.55
C GLU A 464 -16.65 -4.02 5.71
N ALA A 465 -17.17 -3.26 6.67
CA ALA A 465 -18.61 -3.05 6.84
C ALA A 465 -19.25 -2.45 5.58
N LYS A 466 -18.58 -1.49 4.92
CA LYS A 466 -19.04 -0.93 3.63
C LYS A 466 -19.07 -1.99 2.53
N ARG A 467 -18.03 -2.83 2.40
CA ARG A 467 -17.99 -3.93 1.41
C ARG A 467 -19.09 -4.96 1.67
N LEU A 468 -19.37 -5.29 2.93
CA LEU A 468 -20.42 -6.23 3.29
C LEU A 468 -21.82 -5.66 2.96
N ALA A 469 -22.04 -4.37 3.22
CA ALA A 469 -23.27 -3.67 2.83
C ALA A 469 -23.45 -3.60 1.31
N GLU A 470 -22.38 -3.31 0.55
CA GLU A 470 -22.38 -3.27 -0.92
C GLU A 470 -22.67 -4.65 -1.53
N LEU A 471 -22.06 -5.72 -0.99
CA LEU A 471 -22.34 -7.11 -1.38
C LEU A 471 -23.78 -7.53 -1.05
N ALA A 472 -24.33 -7.11 0.10
CA ALA A 472 -25.72 -7.36 0.46
C ALA A 472 -26.69 -6.62 -0.47
N GLU A 473 -26.38 -5.37 -0.85
CA GLU A 473 -27.20 -4.60 -1.79
C GLU A 473 -27.15 -5.18 -3.21
N GLN A 474 -25.97 -5.65 -3.66
CA GLN A 474 -25.82 -6.40 -4.91
C GLN A 474 -26.65 -7.70 -4.88
N THR A 475 -26.54 -8.51 -3.82
CA THR A 475 -27.34 -9.75 -3.66
C THR A 475 -28.85 -9.47 -3.69
N ARG A 476 -29.29 -8.34 -3.14
CA ARG A 476 -30.68 -7.87 -3.23
C ARG A 476 -31.07 -7.43 -4.66
N ARG A 477 -30.17 -6.77 -5.40
CA ARG A 477 -30.40 -6.41 -6.81
C ARG A 477 -30.48 -7.64 -7.70
N ASP A 478 -29.59 -8.61 -7.53
CA ASP A 478 -29.52 -9.83 -8.33
C ASP A 478 -30.75 -10.73 -8.09
N SER A 479 -31.19 -10.85 -6.84
CA SER A 479 -32.43 -11.57 -6.49
C SER A 479 -33.69 -10.88 -7.01
N LEU A 480 -33.76 -9.55 -7.00
CA LEU A 480 -34.85 -8.79 -7.63
C LEU A 480 -34.84 -8.93 -9.15
N ALA A 481 -33.67 -8.84 -9.81
CA ALA A 481 -33.54 -9.03 -11.24
C ALA A 481 -33.96 -10.44 -11.68
N LYS A 482 -33.62 -11.47 -10.89
CA LYS A 482 -34.09 -12.84 -11.11
C LYS A 482 -35.60 -12.96 -10.93
N ALA A 483 -36.18 -12.37 -9.88
CA ALA A 483 -37.62 -12.38 -9.65
C ALA A 483 -38.41 -11.68 -10.78
N GLU A 484 -37.87 -10.57 -11.31
CA GLU A 484 -38.43 -9.87 -12.47
C GLU A 484 -38.38 -10.73 -13.74
N ALA A 485 -37.24 -11.38 -14.01
CA ALA A 485 -37.08 -12.29 -15.14
C ALA A 485 -38.03 -13.51 -15.04
N ASP A 486 -38.19 -14.10 -13.86
CA ASP A 486 -39.16 -15.17 -13.60
C ASP A 486 -40.62 -14.66 -13.74
N ARG A 487 -40.92 -13.40 -13.41
CA ARG A 487 -42.25 -12.81 -13.62
C ARG A 487 -42.54 -12.59 -15.11
N VAL A 488 -41.64 -11.94 -15.84
CA VAL A 488 -41.76 -11.72 -17.29
C VAL A 488 -41.87 -13.04 -18.05
N LYS A 489 -41.12 -14.07 -17.65
CA LYS A 489 -41.24 -15.42 -18.22
C LYS A 489 -42.65 -16.02 -17.97
N ARG A 490 -43.17 -15.93 -16.75
CA ARG A 490 -44.53 -16.40 -16.42
C ARG A 490 -45.62 -15.63 -17.16
N GLU A 491 -45.49 -14.32 -17.32
CA GLU A 491 -46.39 -13.48 -18.10
C GLU A 491 -46.40 -13.89 -19.58
N ALA A 492 -45.22 -14.14 -20.16
CA ALA A 492 -45.09 -14.63 -21.53
C ALA A 492 -45.67 -16.04 -21.71
N GLU A 493 -45.41 -16.98 -20.79
CA GLU A 493 -45.99 -18.33 -20.81
C GLU A 493 -47.51 -18.32 -20.61
N ALA A 494 -48.04 -17.46 -19.73
CA ALA A 494 -49.48 -17.29 -19.52
C ALA A 494 -50.16 -16.71 -20.78
N LYS A 495 -49.56 -15.70 -21.40
CA LYS A 495 -50.06 -15.13 -22.65
C LYS A 495 -50.04 -16.17 -23.78
N ALA A 496 -48.94 -16.90 -23.96
CA ALA A 496 -48.84 -17.94 -24.99
C ALA A 496 -49.88 -19.06 -24.80
N ARG A 497 -50.23 -19.41 -23.54
CA ARG A 497 -51.33 -20.33 -23.23
C ARG A 497 -52.69 -19.74 -23.60
N ALA A 498 -52.97 -18.48 -23.23
CA ALA A 498 -54.23 -17.81 -23.56
C ALA A 498 -54.43 -17.64 -25.08
N ASP A 499 -53.39 -17.25 -25.81
CA ASP A 499 -53.42 -17.13 -27.28
C ASP A 499 -53.65 -18.51 -27.94
N ALA A 500 -53.06 -19.58 -27.40
CA ALA A 500 -53.27 -20.95 -27.87
C ALA A 500 -54.68 -21.49 -27.56
N GLU A 501 -55.22 -21.21 -26.38
CA GLU A 501 -56.58 -21.61 -25.98
C GLU A 501 -57.65 -20.86 -26.79
N ALA A 502 -57.47 -19.55 -26.99
CA ALA A 502 -58.34 -18.74 -27.84
C ALA A 502 -58.35 -19.25 -29.29
N LYS A 503 -57.19 -19.63 -29.82
CA LYS A 503 -57.09 -20.25 -31.16
C LYS A 503 -57.77 -21.63 -31.20
N ALA A 504 -57.50 -22.51 -30.23
CA ALA A 504 -58.11 -23.84 -30.17
C ALA A 504 -59.65 -23.76 -30.10
N LYS A 505 -60.18 -22.79 -29.35
CA LYS A 505 -61.62 -22.50 -29.32
C LYS A 505 -62.13 -22.01 -30.68
N ALA A 506 -61.46 -21.04 -31.30
CA ALA A 506 -61.87 -20.52 -32.61
C ALA A 506 -61.86 -21.61 -33.72
N ASP A 507 -60.86 -22.50 -33.71
CA ASP A 507 -60.79 -23.65 -34.63
C ASP A 507 -61.89 -24.68 -34.33
N ALA A 508 -62.25 -24.90 -33.06
CA ALA A 508 -63.38 -25.77 -32.66
C ALA A 508 -64.75 -25.20 -33.06
N ASP A 509 -65.00 -23.91 -32.78
CA ASP A 509 -66.21 -23.19 -33.18
C ASP A 509 -66.38 -23.21 -34.71
N ARG A 510 -65.26 -23.07 -35.46
CA ARG A 510 -65.23 -23.19 -36.92
C ARG A 510 -65.55 -24.60 -37.41
N GLN A 511 -65.03 -25.65 -36.77
CA GLN A 511 -65.40 -27.04 -37.10
C GLN A 511 -66.87 -27.33 -36.79
N ALA A 512 -67.40 -26.84 -35.68
CA ALA A 512 -68.82 -26.96 -35.34
C ALA A 512 -69.72 -26.26 -36.37
N ALA A 513 -69.35 -25.06 -36.84
CA ALA A 513 -70.07 -24.35 -37.89
C ALA A 513 -70.06 -25.12 -39.23
N LEU A 514 -68.91 -25.67 -39.63
CA LEU A 514 -68.78 -26.50 -40.84
C LEU A 514 -69.59 -27.81 -40.75
N ALA A 515 -69.62 -28.44 -39.58
CA ALA A 515 -70.42 -29.64 -39.34
C ALA A 515 -71.93 -29.34 -39.37
N ALA A 516 -72.36 -28.23 -38.77
CA ALA A 516 -73.75 -27.78 -38.80
C ALA A 516 -74.23 -27.41 -40.21
N GLU A 517 -73.38 -26.75 -41.00
CA GLU A 517 -73.68 -26.41 -42.39
C GLU A 517 -73.73 -27.66 -43.28
N LYS A 518 -72.81 -28.62 -43.10
CA LYS A 518 -72.92 -29.92 -43.76
C LYS A 518 -74.21 -30.66 -43.38
N ALA A 519 -74.61 -30.66 -42.10
CA ALA A 519 -75.85 -31.28 -41.66
C ALA A 519 -77.10 -30.62 -42.27
N ARG A 520 -77.08 -29.30 -42.49
CA ARG A 520 -78.13 -28.59 -43.24
C ARG A 520 -78.19 -29.01 -44.71
N GLN A 521 -77.03 -29.16 -45.36
CA GLN A 521 -76.93 -29.60 -46.76
C GLN A 521 -77.36 -31.07 -46.94
N ASP A 522 -76.96 -31.96 -46.02
CA ASP A 522 -77.42 -33.35 -45.99
C ASP A 522 -78.94 -33.43 -45.75
N SER A 523 -79.50 -32.54 -44.91
CA SER A 523 -80.94 -32.45 -44.65
C SER A 523 -81.72 -31.93 -45.86
N SER A 524 -81.27 -30.84 -46.49
CA SER A 524 -81.93 -30.29 -47.69
C SER A 524 -81.83 -31.22 -48.89
N ALA A 525 -80.70 -31.94 -49.06
CA ALA A 525 -80.57 -32.98 -50.06
C ALA A 525 -81.52 -34.17 -49.82
N ARG A 526 -81.75 -34.58 -48.56
CA ARG A 526 -82.77 -35.58 -48.21
C ARG A 526 -84.19 -35.09 -48.52
N ALA A 527 -84.51 -33.85 -48.16
CA ALA A 527 -85.81 -33.24 -48.46
C ALA A 527 -86.07 -33.13 -49.97
N GLN A 528 -85.07 -32.73 -50.76
CA GLN A 528 -85.15 -32.71 -52.23
C GLN A 528 -85.33 -34.12 -52.82
N ARG A 529 -84.65 -35.15 -52.29
CA ARG A 529 -84.86 -36.53 -52.73
C ARG A 529 -86.26 -37.04 -52.41
N ALA A 530 -86.77 -36.79 -51.20
CA ALA A 530 -88.12 -37.18 -50.82
C ALA A 530 -89.19 -36.44 -51.65
N LEU A 531 -88.96 -35.16 -52.00
CA LEU A 531 -89.83 -34.41 -52.90
C LEU A 531 -89.78 -34.97 -54.33
N ALA A 532 -88.59 -35.29 -54.86
CA ALA A 532 -88.43 -35.88 -56.19
C ALA A 532 -89.04 -37.30 -56.28
N GLU A 533 -88.88 -38.11 -55.24
CA GLU A 533 -89.51 -39.44 -55.13
C GLU A 533 -91.03 -39.32 -55.05
N LYS A 534 -91.56 -38.34 -54.29
CA LYS A 534 -92.99 -38.05 -54.28
C LYS A 534 -93.45 -37.60 -55.67
N GLU A 535 -92.76 -36.68 -56.34
CA GLU A 535 -93.10 -36.28 -57.70
C GLU A 535 -93.05 -37.44 -58.69
N GLU A 536 -92.08 -38.36 -58.57
CA GLU A 536 -91.99 -39.55 -59.41
C GLU A 536 -93.17 -40.49 -59.15
N ASN A 537 -93.56 -40.68 -57.89
CA ASN A 537 -94.72 -41.50 -57.53
C ASN A 537 -96.05 -40.84 -57.93
N ASP A 538 -96.20 -39.53 -57.79
CA ASP A 538 -97.35 -38.75 -58.29
C ASP A 538 -97.41 -38.81 -59.83
N ARG A 539 -96.27 -38.81 -60.53
CA ARG A 539 -96.18 -39.01 -61.99
C ARG A 539 -96.53 -40.45 -62.38
N LYS A 540 -96.06 -41.47 -61.66
CA LYS A 540 -96.43 -42.89 -61.87
C LYS A 540 -97.92 -43.11 -61.63
N ALA A 541 -98.48 -42.55 -60.56
CA ALA A 541 -99.91 -42.62 -60.26
C ALA A 541 -100.74 -41.93 -61.34
N LYS A 542 -100.33 -40.75 -61.81
CA LYS A 542 -100.95 -40.07 -62.96
C LYS A 542 -100.82 -40.88 -64.25
N MET A 543 -99.68 -41.52 -64.50
CA MET A 543 -99.48 -42.35 -65.70
C MET A 543 -100.33 -43.64 -65.66
N LEU A 544 -100.47 -44.27 -64.50
CA LEU A 544 -101.39 -45.40 -64.28
C LEU A 544 -102.85 -44.96 -64.48
N ALA A 545 -103.26 -43.83 -63.89
CA ALA A 545 -104.58 -43.26 -64.07
C ALA A 545 -104.82 -42.79 -65.52
N GLU A 546 -103.80 -42.32 -66.25
CA GLU A 546 -103.91 -41.98 -67.67
C GLU A 546 -103.97 -43.22 -68.56
N ILE A 547 -103.28 -44.32 -68.21
CA ILE A 547 -103.42 -45.62 -68.88
C ILE A 547 -104.83 -46.16 -68.67
N GLU A 548 -105.38 -46.09 -67.46
CA GLU A 548 -106.73 -46.52 -67.13
C GLU A 548 -107.80 -45.62 -67.77
N ALA A 549 -107.61 -44.30 -67.75
CA ALA A 549 -108.46 -43.35 -68.46
C ALA A 549 -108.37 -43.52 -69.98
N LYS A 550 -107.20 -43.82 -70.56
CA LYS A 550 -107.07 -44.21 -71.98
C LYS A 550 -107.78 -45.52 -72.27
N LYS A 551 -107.75 -46.49 -71.36
CA LYS A 551 -108.50 -47.75 -71.48
C LYS A 551 -110.03 -47.52 -71.50
N GLN A 552 -110.51 -46.45 -70.87
CA GLN A 552 -111.90 -46.00 -70.91
C GLN A 552 -112.21 -45.10 -72.12
N LEU A 553 -111.27 -44.23 -72.52
CA LEU A 553 -111.43 -43.24 -73.61
C LEU A 553 -111.17 -43.83 -75.01
N LEU A 554 -110.39 -44.90 -75.15
CA LEU A 554 -110.37 -45.72 -76.38
C LEU A 554 -111.73 -46.36 -76.71
N ASN A 555 -112.70 -46.26 -75.79
CA ASN A 555 -114.08 -46.70 -75.99
C ASN A 555 -115.05 -45.56 -76.42
N LYS A 556 -114.58 -44.32 -76.61
CA LYS A 556 -115.34 -43.17 -77.18
C LYS A 556 -114.41 -42.18 -77.90
N ALA A 557 -114.54 -42.05 -79.22
CA ALA A 557 -113.50 -41.50 -80.09
C ALA A 557 -113.68 -40.03 -80.55
N SER A 558 -112.61 -39.49 -81.17
CA SER A 558 -112.55 -38.43 -82.24
C SER A 558 -111.89 -37.07 -81.88
N ALA A 559 -111.20 -36.48 -82.89
CA ALA A 559 -110.51 -35.15 -82.93
C ALA A 559 -109.31 -34.96 -81.97
N GLN A 560 -108.08 -34.57 -82.41
CA GLN A 560 -107.61 -33.28 -82.96
C GLN A 560 -107.88 -32.07 -82.04
N ASP A 561 -106.94 -31.17 -81.66
CA ASP A 561 -105.47 -31.02 -81.89
C ASP A 561 -104.95 -29.88 -80.92
N THR A 562 -103.72 -29.32 -80.83
CA THR A 562 -102.40 -29.39 -81.54
C THR A 562 -101.21 -29.14 -80.57
N THR A 563 -100.07 -29.82 -80.80
CA THR A 563 -98.65 -29.39 -80.58
C THR A 563 -98.10 -28.82 -79.24
N LYS A 564 -96.96 -29.43 -78.82
CA LYS A 564 -95.76 -28.82 -78.14
C LYS A 564 -95.94 -28.26 -76.70
N LYS A 565 -94.90 -28.21 -75.84
CA LYS A 565 -93.46 -28.51 -75.97
C LYS A 565 -92.92 -29.06 -74.63
N SER A 566 -91.94 -29.98 -74.65
CA SER A 566 -91.22 -30.41 -73.43
C SER A 566 -89.87 -29.70 -73.27
N SER A 567 -89.29 -29.78 -72.06
CA SER A 567 -87.94 -29.30 -71.74
C SER A 567 -87.24 -30.28 -70.80
N THR A 568 -86.03 -30.71 -71.18
CA THR A 568 -85.18 -31.63 -70.39
C THR A 568 -83.81 -30.97 -70.17
N ALA A 569 -83.14 -31.33 -69.07
CA ALA A 569 -82.00 -30.58 -68.53
C ALA A 569 -80.64 -30.87 -69.19
N GLY A 570 -79.76 -29.87 -69.11
CA GLY A 570 -78.29 -29.98 -69.13
C GLY A 570 -77.74 -28.88 -68.21
N LYS A 571 -77.00 -29.16 -67.13
CA LYS A 571 -75.65 -29.77 -67.05
C LYS A 571 -74.58 -28.80 -67.58
N THR A 572 -74.04 -27.99 -66.68
CA THR A 572 -73.07 -26.91 -66.95
C THR A 572 -71.62 -27.42 -67.01
N THR A 573 -70.81 -26.79 -67.86
CA THR A 573 -69.36 -26.99 -68.00
C THR A 573 -68.64 -25.66 -67.85
N THR A 574 -67.52 -25.64 -67.12
CA THR A 574 -66.77 -24.41 -66.81
C THR A 574 -65.95 -23.92 -68.01
N SER A 575 -66.50 -23.03 -68.83
CA SER A 575 -65.80 -22.41 -69.97
C SER A 575 -65.11 -21.10 -69.59
N VAL A 576 -63.90 -20.87 -70.09
CA VAL A 576 -63.25 -19.55 -70.11
C VAL A 576 -64.00 -18.63 -71.11
N PRO A 577 -64.11 -17.32 -70.87
CA PRO A 577 -64.73 -16.40 -71.83
C PRO A 577 -63.94 -16.32 -73.14
N LYS A 578 -64.52 -16.87 -74.21
CA LYS A 578 -63.96 -16.78 -75.57
C LYS A 578 -63.91 -15.34 -76.05
N ILE A 579 -62.92 -15.06 -76.90
CA ILE A 579 -62.72 -13.77 -77.56
C ILE A 579 -63.35 -13.80 -78.96
N VAL A 580 -63.72 -12.63 -79.47
CA VAL A 580 -64.06 -12.40 -80.88
C VAL A 580 -62.93 -11.59 -81.51
N ASP A 581 -62.30 -12.11 -82.57
CA ASP A 581 -61.08 -11.53 -83.14
C ASP A 581 -61.28 -10.16 -83.83
N SER A 582 -62.54 -9.72 -83.99
CA SER A 582 -62.92 -8.40 -84.49
C SER A 582 -62.51 -7.25 -83.57
N ASP A 583 -62.47 -7.51 -82.26
CA ASP A 583 -62.56 -6.44 -81.25
C ASP A 583 -61.20 -5.79 -80.95
N TYR A 584 -60.12 -6.45 -81.38
CA TYR A 584 -58.73 -6.02 -81.18
C TYR A 584 -58.10 -5.55 -82.50
N ARG A 585 -57.25 -4.52 -82.42
CA ARG A 585 -56.39 -4.05 -83.52
C ARG A 585 -55.06 -4.80 -83.50
N ASP A 586 -54.38 -4.86 -84.65
CA ASP A 586 -53.02 -5.42 -84.75
C ASP A 586 -52.05 -4.68 -83.81
N GLY A 587 -51.24 -5.46 -83.08
CA GLY A 587 -50.45 -5.00 -81.94
C GLY A 587 -50.60 -5.91 -80.71
N VAL A 588 -50.28 -5.35 -79.53
CA VAL A 588 -50.46 -6.00 -78.22
C VAL A 588 -51.41 -5.16 -77.38
N THR A 589 -52.51 -5.76 -76.91
CA THR A 589 -53.50 -5.14 -76.02
C THR A 589 -53.50 -5.86 -74.67
N GLU A 590 -53.56 -5.11 -73.56
CA GLU A 590 -53.54 -5.68 -72.21
C GLU A 590 -54.74 -5.20 -71.39
N GLU A 591 -55.43 -6.14 -70.76
CA GLU A 591 -56.71 -5.97 -70.08
C GLU A 591 -56.70 -6.69 -68.73
N THR A 592 -57.53 -6.24 -67.78
CA THR A 592 -57.76 -6.94 -66.52
C THR A 592 -59.26 -7.07 -66.27
N VAL A 593 -59.74 -8.31 -66.18
CA VAL A 593 -61.14 -8.65 -65.93
C VAL A 593 -61.25 -9.19 -64.51
N THR A 594 -62.00 -8.51 -63.66
CA THR A 594 -62.25 -8.93 -62.27
C THR A 594 -63.61 -9.61 -62.19
N GLU A 595 -63.63 -10.90 -61.88
CA GLU A 595 -64.84 -11.68 -61.59
C GLU A 595 -64.95 -11.95 -60.08
N SER A 596 -66.14 -12.29 -59.59
CA SER A 596 -66.43 -12.43 -58.15
C SER A 596 -65.58 -13.46 -57.39
N ASN A 597 -64.87 -14.35 -58.10
CA ASN A 597 -64.03 -15.40 -57.53
C ASN A 597 -62.58 -15.43 -58.06
N ARG A 598 -62.21 -14.56 -59.01
CA ARG A 598 -60.88 -14.53 -59.65
C ARG A 598 -60.62 -13.22 -60.42
N THR A 599 -59.35 -12.86 -60.54
CA THR A 599 -58.88 -11.80 -61.45
C THR A 599 -58.19 -12.46 -62.65
N ILE A 600 -58.55 -12.04 -63.86
CA ILE A 600 -57.96 -12.49 -65.12
C ILE A 600 -57.17 -11.34 -65.72
N TYR A 601 -55.84 -11.48 -65.76
CA TYR A 601 -54.98 -10.61 -66.55
C TYR A 601 -54.89 -11.20 -67.96
N ARG A 602 -55.22 -10.40 -68.98
CA ARG A 602 -55.32 -10.83 -70.37
C ARG A 602 -54.39 -9.99 -71.24
N THR A 603 -53.60 -10.64 -72.08
CA THR A 603 -52.80 -9.99 -73.12
C THR A 603 -53.17 -10.59 -74.47
N VAL A 604 -53.78 -9.80 -75.36
CA VAL A 604 -54.11 -10.21 -76.72
C VAL A 604 -53.02 -9.71 -77.65
N VAL A 605 -52.48 -10.61 -78.47
CA VAL A 605 -51.41 -10.36 -79.44
C VAL A 605 -52.00 -10.64 -80.82
N LYS A 606 -52.21 -9.59 -81.62
CA LYS A 606 -52.83 -9.72 -82.95
C LYS A 606 -51.86 -9.28 -84.03
N LYS A 607 -51.58 -10.15 -85.00
CA LYS A 607 -50.66 -9.89 -86.10
C LYS A 607 -51.13 -10.57 -87.38
N ASP A 608 -51.00 -9.88 -88.50
CA ASP A 608 -51.20 -10.46 -89.84
C ASP A 608 -52.60 -11.13 -89.97
N GLY A 609 -53.60 -10.58 -89.26
CA GLY A 609 -54.97 -11.09 -89.18
C GLY A 609 -55.24 -12.15 -88.10
N ALA A 610 -54.22 -12.77 -87.50
CA ALA A 610 -54.37 -13.80 -86.47
C ALA A 610 -54.22 -13.24 -85.04
N ALA A 611 -55.10 -13.64 -84.12
CA ALA A 611 -55.03 -13.28 -82.71
C ALA A 611 -54.57 -14.46 -81.83
N THR A 612 -53.70 -14.18 -80.86
CA THR A 612 -53.34 -15.10 -79.77
C THR A 612 -53.64 -14.46 -78.43
N ASN A 613 -54.40 -15.18 -77.60
CA ASN A 613 -54.92 -14.74 -76.31
C ASN A 613 -54.11 -15.38 -75.18
N TYR A 614 -53.41 -14.57 -74.39
CA TYR A 614 -52.69 -15.03 -73.21
C TYR A 614 -53.44 -14.62 -71.95
N GLN A 615 -53.68 -15.55 -71.02
CA GLN A 615 -54.38 -15.25 -69.77
C GLN A 615 -53.64 -15.79 -68.55
N LYS A 616 -53.48 -14.94 -67.52
CA LYS A 616 -53.08 -15.31 -66.17
C LYS A 616 -54.28 -15.16 -65.25
N ILE A 617 -54.83 -16.28 -64.79
CA ILE A 617 -55.98 -16.32 -63.89
C ILE A 617 -55.48 -16.50 -62.45
N VAL A 618 -55.81 -15.55 -61.58
CA VAL A 618 -55.54 -15.60 -60.13
C VAL A 618 -56.86 -15.74 -59.40
N TYR A 619 -57.11 -16.90 -58.81
CA TYR A 619 -58.31 -17.15 -58.01
C TYR A 619 -58.18 -16.60 -56.59
N ASN A 620 -59.31 -16.20 -55.99
CA ASN A 620 -59.37 -15.65 -54.63
C ASN A 620 -58.95 -16.68 -53.54
N TRP A 621 -58.88 -17.97 -53.88
CA TRP A 621 -58.34 -19.04 -53.01
C TRP A 621 -56.83 -19.26 -53.15
N GLY A 622 -56.13 -18.49 -53.99
CA GLY A 622 -54.67 -18.51 -54.16
C GLY A 622 -54.15 -19.30 -55.38
N GLY A 623 -55.02 -20.00 -56.10
CA GLY A 623 -54.64 -20.72 -57.32
C GLY A 623 -54.29 -19.78 -58.47
N VAL A 624 -53.12 -19.98 -59.10
CA VAL A 624 -52.68 -19.22 -60.28
C VAL A 624 -52.50 -20.18 -61.47
N PHE A 625 -53.14 -19.85 -62.59
CA PHE A 625 -53.12 -20.64 -63.83
C PHE A 625 -52.80 -19.75 -65.03
N PHE A 626 -52.15 -20.31 -66.04
CA PHE A 626 -51.71 -19.57 -67.23
C PHE A 626 -52.24 -20.28 -68.49
N PHE A 627 -52.77 -19.52 -69.45
CA PHE A 627 -53.38 -20.08 -70.66
C PHE A 627 -52.90 -19.36 -71.92
N ARG A 628 -52.87 -20.11 -73.03
CA ARG A 628 -52.71 -19.62 -74.40
C ARG A 628 -53.89 -20.12 -75.23
N ASN A 629 -54.69 -19.19 -75.73
CA ASN A 629 -56.05 -19.35 -76.24
C ASN A 629 -56.96 -19.98 -75.18
N ASP A 630 -57.17 -21.31 -75.22
CA ASP A 630 -57.89 -22.08 -74.19
C ASP A 630 -56.99 -23.14 -73.49
N ASN A 631 -55.71 -23.27 -73.91
CA ASN A 631 -54.80 -24.33 -73.45
C ASN A 631 -53.97 -23.87 -72.24
N ASN A 632 -53.95 -24.67 -71.18
CA ASN A 632 -53.12 -24.43 -69.98
C ASN A 632 -51.62 -24.55 -70.32
N ILE A 633 -50.79 -23.63 -69.81
CA ILE A 633 -49.34 -23.55 -70.02
C ILE A 633 -48.60 -23.27 -68.71
N THR A 634 -47.28 -23.45 -68.70
CA THR A 634 -46.47 -23.05 -67.53
C THR A 634 -46.29 -21.54 -67.47
N GLN A 635 -46.02 -21.00 -66.27
CA GLN A 635 -45.64 -19.59 -66.11
C GLN A 635 -44.43 -19.24 -67.00
N THR A 636 -43.41 -20.09 -67.03
CA THR A 636 -42.19 -19.83 -67.81
C THR A 636 -42.49 -19.68 -69.31
N THR A 637 -43.39 -20.51 -69.85
CA THR A 637 -43.88 -20.38 -71.24
C THR A 637 -44.64 -19.06 -71.42
N PHE A 638 -45.54 -18.70 -70.51
CA PHE A 638 -46.31 -17.46 -70.56
C PHE A 638 -45.39 -16.22 -70.55
N ASP A 639 -44.46 -16.13 -69.59
CA ASP A 639 -43.56 -14.99 -69.44
C ASP A 639 -42.59 -14.87 -70.65
N GLN A 640 -42.19 -15.99 -71.26
CA GLN A 640 -41.37 -16.01 -72.49
C GLN A 640 -42.17 -15.57 -73.72
N ASP A 641 -43.36 -16.13 -73.94
CA ASP A 641 -44.22 -15.81 -75.08
C ASP A 641 -44.61 -14.33 -75.09
N ILE A 642 -45.02 -13.78 -73.94
CA ILE A 642 -45.35 -12.35 -73.78
C ILE A 642 -44.15 -11.46 -74.09
N LYS A 643 -42.95 -11.85 -73.66
CA LYS A 643 -41.71 -11.12 -73.93
C LYS A 643 -41.34 -11.14 -75.42
N GLN A 644 -41.54 -12.26 -76.12
CA GLN A 644 -41.34 -12.36 -77.56
C GLN A 644 -42.39 -11.55 -78.33
N ALA A 645 -43.66 -11.66 -77.95
CA ALA A 645 -44.75 -10.88 -78.55
C ALA A 645 -44.50 -9.37 -78.45
N LYS A 646 -44.15 -8.85 -77.27
CA LYS A 646 -43.84 -7.43 -77.08
C LYS A 646 -42.54 -6.97 -77.77
N ALA A 647 -41.67 -7.88 -78.20
CA ALA A 647 -40.52 -7.57 -79.03
C ALA A 647 -40.82 -7.64 -80.54
N ALA A 648 -41.89 -8.33 -80.95
CA ALA A 648 -42.29 -8.47 -82.35
C ALA A 648 -43.05 -7.25 -82.92
N PHE A 649 -43.45 -6.32 -82.04
CA PHE A 649 -44.01 -5.02 -82.43
C PHE A 649 -43.08 -3.90 -81.93
N PRO A 650 -42.39 -3.16 -82.82
CA PRO A 650 -41.69 -1.95 -82.42
C PRO A 650 -42.70 -0.89 -81.91
N LYS A 651 -42.22 -0.01 -81.02
CA LYS A 651 -43.00 1.10 -80.45
C LYS A 651 -43.21 2.24 -81.45
#